data_AF-A0A284RVR2-F1
#
_entry.id   AF-A0A284RVR2-F1
#
_cell.length_a   1.000
_cell.length_b   1.000
_cell.length_c   1.000
_cell.angle_alpha   90.00
_cell.angle_beta   90.00
_cell.angle_gamma   90.00
#
_symmetry.space_group_name_H-M   'P 1'
#
loop_
_entity.id
_entity.type
_entity.pdbx_description
1 polymer ?
#
loop_
_entity_poly.entity_id
_entity_poly.type
_entity_poly.pdbx_seq_one_letter_code
_entity_poly.pdbx_strand_id
1 'polypeptide(L)'
;MSVQTTIIPHSQQPLVTRTYPSEQELDGFIAIASKAQETWSKVSLKERIAIGYKFIDEFKALSEDLPMELTLQMGRPVSQCTGEARGFLDRANYMLSIAESALADVSLADTDKPGFRRYIKRTPLGVVLVVAPWNYPYLVSINAVLPAIIAGNAVILKPSPQTPLTAERFALALTRAGVPKDIIQVVHMSPALTSHAVQHPSVDFVSFTGSVVGGRAVEEAAVQAKGFKGVGLELGGKDPAYVRPDADLNYTIGELVDGMTFCCAIERIYIHEEVYDAFVEGYVKLVKGYKLGDPTLPETNLGPVVSLASAERIRKQVSDAVKAGAKTLIPEDLFPMAKAGTTYVAPQVLVDVNHSMDVMMEETFGPIVGIQKVSSDEEAIKLMNDSPYGLTASVWTNASANPVSEEAFLKFVDELETGTVFLNRCDFLDPALAWTGVKDSGRGVSLSKFGSAYDIVRDYSGSTFFDRWNFFGNWDNLTLGDVWWLSKADAFAEGLTYVNSAGNAIMKVDNMHNVVYGQKRNSVRITSQDIYDVGSLWIIDLKHIPFGCSVWPAFWTKGYQDEWPVGGEIDIIEAINLMPNNQMALHTTSGCNHVPEAQQYQSGATTQTDCSLSSGCTVLELKENSLYTGLAEAGGGVWATQFDVSGIFIWFWSRPNVPASISATTASTGVDLSDWGPPSASYPATSCNIPEFFSAQNLVLDITLCGQWAGLSNLYFPSCGSGTGTCYADSVVGPGSNFNDAYFEISYIRAYTTGAPAPTPNALVSISTSAPTGLPTSLLAPSKPTASSLFFPGSAEGRQANMMLAIAAILLVGFFNLWL
;
A
#
# COMPACT_ATOMS: atom_id res chain seq x y z
N MET A 1 12.41 -8.31 -39.23
CA MET A 1 11.82 -8.85 -37.98
C MET A 1 12.87 -8.72 -36.89
N SER A 2 12.51 -8.17 -35.74
CA SER A 2 13.42 -8.06 -34.60
C SER A 2 13.60 -9.43 -33.95
N VAL A 3 14.81 -9.75 -33.51
CA VAL A 3 15.16 -11.05 -32.89
C VAL A 3 15.81 -10.83 -31.54
N GLN A 4 15.67 -11.83 -30.68
CA GLN A 4 16.32 -11.94 -29.39
C GLN A 4 17.26 -13.14 -29.40
N THR A 5 18.50 -12.96 -28.98
CA THR A 5 19.45 -14.06 -28.79
C THR A 5 19.86 -14.14 -27.32
N THR A 6 19.60 -15.28 -26.68
CA THR A 6 20.07 -15.56 -25.32
C THR A 6 21.54 -15.95 -25.38
N ILE A 7 22.36 -15.29 -24.56
CA ILE A 7 23.80 -15.55 -24.47
C ILE A 7 24.09 -16.35 -23.20
N ILE A 8 24.85 -17.43 -23.35
CA ILE A 8 25.30 -18.26 -22.23
C ILE A 8 26.25 -17.43 -21.35
N PRO A 9 25.93 -17.18 -20.06
CA PRO A 9 26.75 -16.28 -19.24
C PRO A 9 28.20 -16.71 -19.07
N HIS A 10 28.50 -18.01 -18.92
CA HIS A 10 29.88 -18.46 -18.69
C HIS A 10 30.74 -18.53 -19.97
N SER A 11 30.16 -18.88 -21.13
CA SER A 11 30.90 -19.08 -22.39
C SER A 11 30.75 -17.94 -23.40
N GLN A 12 29.81 -17.02 -23.15
CA GLN A 12 29.46 -15.89 -24.03
C GLN A 12 29.02 -16.32 -25.44
N GLN A 13 28.64 -17.59 -25.62
CA GLN A 13 28.13 -18.11 -26.89
C GLN A 13 26.61 -17.92 -26.99
N PRO A 14 26.06 -17.78 -28.21
CA PRO A 14 24.62 -17.79 -28.40
C PRO A 14 24.04 -19.18 -28.07
N LEU A 15 23.02 -19.22 -27.21
CA LEU A 15 22.30 -20.45 -26.86
C LEU A 15 21.09 -20.66 -27.79
N VAL A 16 20.23 -19.65 -27.86
CA VAL A 16 18.95 -19.75 -28.55
C VAL A 16 18.52 -18.40 -29.09
N THR A 17 17.91 -18.38 -30.28
CA THR A 17 17.34 -17.19 -30.90
C THR A 17 15.83 -17.32 -31.06
N ARG A 18 15.09 -16.25 -30.78
CA ARG A 18 13.64 -16.15 -30.96
C ARG A 18 13.30 -14.89 -31.76
N THR A 19 12.32 -15.00 -32.63
CA THR A 19 11.80 -13.87 -33.39
C THR A 19 10.68 -13.22 -32.61
N TYR A 20 10.72 -11.89 -32.47
CA TYR A 20 9.60 -11.15 -31.91
C TYR A 20 8.48 -11.05 -32.94
N PRO A 21 7.20 -11.15 -32.52
CA PRO A 21 6.07 -10.90 -33.40
C PRO A 21 6.03 -9.42 -33.79
N SER A 22 5.36 -9.11 -34.90
CA SER A 22 4.82 -7.78 -35.14
C SER A 22 3.69 -7.46 -34.16
N GLU A 23 3.35 -6.18 -34.00
CA GLU A 23 2.18 -5.76 -33.19
C GLU A 23 0.89 -6.45 -33.66
N GLN A 24 0.69 -6.58 -34.97
CA GLN A 24 -0.49 -7.25 -35.53
C GLN A 24 -0.54 -8.75 -35.20
N GLU A 25 0.60 -9.44 -35.20
CA GLU A 25 0.68 -10.85 -34.77
C GLU A 25 0.41 -10.98 -33.27
N LEU A 26 0.93 -10.05 -32.46
CA LEU A 26 0.68 -9.98 -31.02
C LEU A 26 -0.81 -9.76 -30.70
N ASP A 27 -1.47 -8.83 -31.38
CA ASP A 27 -2.92 -8.62 -31.27
C ASP A 27 -3.69 -9.91 -31.62
N GLY A 28 -3.22 -10.63 -32.64
CA GLY A 28 -3.77 -11.93 -33.03
C GLY A 28 -3.68 -12.96 -31.90
N PHE A 29 -2.52 -13.08 -31.24
CA PHE A 29 -2.34 -13.98 -30.09
C PHE A 29 -3.27 -13.64 -28.92
N ILE A 30 -3.38 -12.35 -28.59
CA ILE A 30 -4.24 -11.87 -27.50
C ILE A 30 -5.72 -12.10 -27.81
N ALA A 31 -6.16 -11.83 -29.03
CA ALA A 31 -7.54 -12.06 -29.45
C ALA A 31 -7.92 -13.56 -29.41
N ILE A 32 -6.99 -14.44 -29.80
CA ILE A 32 -7.16 -15.89 -29.70
C ILE A 32 -7.29 -16.32 -28.23
N ALA A 33 -6.45 -15.79 -27.33
CA ALA A 33 -6.51 -16.09 -25.90
C ALA A 33 -7.84 -15.66 -25.29
N SER A 34 -8.29 -14.43 -25.59
CA SER A 34 -9.56 -13.88 -25.12
C SER A 34 -10.74 -14.77 -25.54
N LYS A 35 -10.79 -15.19 -26.81
CA LYS A 35 -11.84 -16.08 -27.29
C LYS A 35 -11.78 -17.49 -26.70
N ALA A 36 -10.57 -18.04 -26.52
CA ALA A 36 -10.40 -19.35 -25.91
C ALA A 36 -10.86 -19.34 -24.44
N GLN A 37 -10.59 -18.26 -23.72
CA GLN A 37 -10.94 -18.08 -22.31
C GLN A 37 -12.45 -18.23 -22.06
N GLU A 38 -13.31 -17.75 -22.97
CA GLU A 38 -14.78 -17.91 -22.86
C GLU A 38 -15.23 -19.37 -22.79
N THR A 39 -14.46 -20.28 -23.40
CA THR A 39 -14.73 -21.73 -23.35
C THR A 39 -14.06 -22.39 -22.16
N TRP A 40 -12.85 -21.96 -21.81
CA TRP A 40 -12.08 -22.50 -20.68
C TRP A 40 -12.72 -22.20 -19.32
N SER A 41 -13.28 -21.00 -19.16
CA SER A 41 -14.03 -20.61 -17.95
C SER A 41 -15.22 -21.54 -17.64
N LYS A 42 -15.77 -22.21 -18.66
CA LYS A 42 -16.89 -23.17 -18.55
C LYS A 42 -16.46 -24.59 -18.16
N VAL A 43 -15.18 -24.92 -18.28
CA VAL A 43 -14.62 -26.19 -17.75
C VAL A 43 -14.80 -26.17 -16.23
N SER A 44 -15.20 -27.28 -15.61
CA SER A 44 -15.43 -27.27 -14.16
C SER A 44 -14.13 -27.07 -13.39
N LEU A 45 -14.18 -26.44 -12.21
CA LEU A 45 -13.00 -26.26 -11.36
C LEU A 45 -12.32 -27.61 -11.06
N LYS A 46 -13.11 -28.65 -10.79
CA LYS A 46 -12.63 -30.01 -10.54
C LYS A 46 -11.81 -30.57 -11.71
N GLU A 47 -12.27 -30.36 -12.94
CA GLU A 47 -11.54 -30.77 -14.15
C GLU A 47 -10.25 -29.97 -14.32
N ARG A 48 -10.28 -28.64 -14.09
CA ARG A 48 -9.07 -27.80 -14.15
C ARG A 48 -8.04 -28.21 -13.11
N ILE A 49 -8.44 -28.52 -11.87
CA ILE A 49 -7.57 -29.04 -10.81
C ILE A 49 -6.97 -30.40 -11.22
N ALA A 50 -7.78 -31.30 -11.80
CA ALA A 50 -7.30 -32.59 -12.29
C ALA A 50 -6.26 -32.44 -13.41
N ILE A 51 -6.44 -31.46 -14.31
CA ILE A 51 -5.43 -31.09 -15.32
C ILE A 51 -4.17 -30.54 -14.63
N GLY A 52 -4.31 -29.72 -13.58
CA GLY A 52 -3.18 -29.23 -12.79
C GLY A 52 -2.31 -30.35 -12.21
N TYR A 53 -2.91 -31.41 -11.66
CA TYR A 53 -2.15 -32.56 -11.17
C TYR A 53 -1.47 -33.35 -12.29
N LYS A 54 -2.12 -33.49 -13.46
CA LYS A 54 -1.45 -34.07 -14.66
C LYS A 54 -0.27 -33.22 -15.13
N PHE A 55 -0.37 -31.90 -15.03
CA PHE A 55 0.72 -30.98 -15.35
C PHE A 55 1.94 -31.22 -14.46
N ILE A 56 1.74 -31.50 -13.18
CA ILE A 56 2.83 -31.88 -12.26
C ILE A 56 3.54 -33.15 -12.76
N ASP A 57 2.80 -34.16 -13.22
CA ASP A 57 3.37 -35.41 -13.73
C ASP A 57 4.11 -35.21 -15.07
N GLU A 58 3.52 -34.43 -15.99
CA GLU A 58 4.17 -34.06 -17.26
C GLU A 58 5.44 -33.23 -17.04
N PHE A 59 5.43 -32.31 -16.08
CA PHE A 59 6.61 -31.52 -15.75
C PHE A 59 7.72 -32.38 -15.16
N LYS A 60 7.40 -33.32 -14.25
CA LYS A 60 8.38 -34.30 -13.73
C LYS A 60 9.03 -35.10 -14.86
N ALA A 61 8.26 -35.51 -15.86
CA ALA A 61 8.79 -36.23 -17.03
C ALA A 61 9.74 -35.38 -17.89
N LEU A 62 9.68 -34.06 -17.82
CA LEU A 62 10.61 -33.14 -18.49
C LEU A 62 11.80 -32.74 -17.62
N SER A 63 11.78 -33.05 -16.31
CA SER A 63 12.65 -32.40 -15.30
C SER A 63 14.11 -32.84 -15.32
N GLU A 64 14.46 -33.95 -15.96
CA GLU A 64 15.81 -34.52 -15.96
C GLU A 64 16.84 -33.58 -16.62
N ASP A 65 16.47 -32.95 -17.74
CA ASP A 65 17.38 -32.07 -18.51
C ASP A 65 17.33 -30.60 -18.06
N LEU A 66 16.35 -30.21 -17.23
CA LEU A 66 16.12 -28.81 -16.84
C LEU A 66 17.29 -28.18 -16.08
N PRO A 67 18.01 -28.86 -15.17
CA PRO A 67 19.12 -28.25 -14.46
C PRO A 67 20.22 -27.73 -15.39
N MET A 68 20.59 -28.52 -16.40
CA MET A 68 21.59 -28.11 -17.38
C MET A 68 21.05 -27.00 -18.28
N GLU A 69 19.81 -27.12 -18.78
CA GLU A 69 19.19 -26.09 -19.61
C GLU A 69 19.12 -24.73 -18.89
N LEU A 70 18.79 -24.72 -17.60
CA LEU A 70 18.76 -23.51 -16.78
C LEU A 70 20.18 -22.96 -16.53
N THR A 71 21.14 -23.84 -16.23
CA THR A 71 22.56 -23.48 -16.07
C THR A 71 23.11 -22.75 -17.28
N LEU A 72 22.83 -23.27 -18.49
CA LEU A 72 23.27 -22.65 -19.74
C LEU A 72 22.61 -21.29 -19.98
N GLN A 73 21.36 -21.11 -19.55
CA GLN A 73 20.63 -19.86 -19.73
C GLN A 73 21.08 -18.77 -18.74
N MET A 74 21.28 -19.06 -17.46
CA MET A 74 21.46 -17.99 -16.45
C MET A 74 22.71 -18.12 -15.57
N GLY A 75 23.50 -19.19 -15.74
CA GLY A 75 24.82 -19.30 -15.11
C GLY A 75 24.83 -19.83 -13.67
N ARG A 76 23.69 -20.16 -13.07
CA ARG A 76 23.65 -20.86 -11.77
C ARG A 76 24.29 -22.25 -11.92
N PRO A 77 25.12 -22.68 -10.96
CA PRO A 77 25.67 -24.03 -10.95
C PRO A 77 24.61 -25.12 -11.09
N VAL A 78 24.88 -26.11 -11.93
CA VAL A 78 23.95 -27.21 -12.26
C VAL A 78 23.50 -27.99 -11.02
N SER A 79 24.37 -28.10 -10.03
CA SER A 79 24.10 -28.74 -8.75
C SER A 79 22.96 -28.06 -7.97
N GLN A 80 22.73 -26.77 -8.19
CA GLN A 80 21.75 -25.95 -7.47
C GLN A 80 20.42 -25.82 -8.22
N CYS A 81 20.39 -26.00 -9.53
CA CYS A 81 19.17 -25.87 -10.33
C CYS A 81 18.10 -26.94 -10.01
N THR A 82 18.51 -28.09 -9.47
CA THR A 82 17.56 -29.15 -9.03
C THR A 82 16.62 -28.69 -7.90
N GLY A 83 17.08 -27.75 -7.07
CA GLY A 83 16.28 -27.18 -5.99
C GLY A 83 15.08 -26.37 -6.51
N GLU A 84 15.26 -25.63 -7.60
CA GLU A 84 14.19 -24.83 -8.21
C GLU A 84 13.06 -25.71 -8.74
N ALA A 85 13.40 -26.81 -9.44
CA ALA A 85 12.40 -27.76 -9.95
C ALA A 85 11.61 -28.43 -8.81
N ARG A 86 12.26 -28.72 -7.67
CA ARG A 86 11.59 -29.26 -6.49
C ARG A 86 10.62 -28.24 -5.90
N GLY A 87 11.10 -27.03 -5.60
CA GLY A 87 10.25 -25.97 -5.05
C GLY A 87 9.08 -25.62 -5.97
N PHE A 88 9.29 -25.67 -7.28
CA PHE A 88 8.23 -25.48 -8.28
C PHE A 88 7.11 -26.49 -8.14
N LEU A 89 7.45 -27.77 -8.01
CA LEU A 89 6.49 -28.84 -7.82
C LEU A 89 5.79 -28.73 -6.46
N ASP A 90 6.51 -28.35 -5.40
CA ASP A 90 5.93 -28.15 -4.06
C ASP A 90 4.90 -27.01 -4.07
N ARG A 91 5.24 -25.87 -4.67
CA ARG A 91 4.31 -24.73 -4.84
C ARG A 91 3.09 -25.11 -5.68
N ALA A 92 3.28 -25.81 -6.79
CA ALA A 92 2.18 -26.27 -7.63
C ALA A 92 1.24 -27.22 -6.88
N ASN A 93 1.77 -28.20 -6.15
CA ASN A 93 0.98 -29.12 -5.34
C ASN A 93 0.17 -28.37 -4.28
N TYR A 94 0.80 -27.45 -3.54
CA TYR A 94 0.11 -26.68 -2.53
C TYR A 94 -1.04 -25.86 -3.12
N MET A 95 -0.78 -25.09 -4.18
CA MET A 95 -1.80 -24.26 -4.84
C MET A 95 -2.99 -25.09 -5.35
N LEU A 96 -2.75 -26.28 -5.88
CA LEU A 96 -3.83 -27.20 -6.29
C LEU A 96 -4.60 -27.77 -5.11
N SER A 97 -3.92 -28.04 -3.99
CA SER A 97 -4.56 -28.58 -2.78
C SER A 97 -5.55 -27.60 -2.14
N ILE A 98 -5.31 -26.29 -2.28
CA ILE A 98 -6.18 -25.24 -1.75
C ILE A 98 -7.14 -24.65 -2.80
N ALA A 99 -7.00 -25.00 -4.08
CA ALA A 99 -7.75 -24.36 -5.17
C ALA A 99 -9.27 -24.47 -5.01
N GLU A 100 -9.78 -25.62 -4.54
CA GLU A 100 -11.22 -25.82 -4.35
C GLU A 100 -11.78 -24.89 -3.27
N SER A 101 -11.11 -24.77 -2.13
CA SER A 101 -11.56 -23.89 -1.05
C SER A 101 -11.29 -22.41 -1.35
N ALA A 102 -10.16 -22.09 -1.98
CA ALA A 102 -9.80 -20.72 -2.36
C ALA A 102 -10.75 -20.13 -3.43
N LEU A 103 -11.25 -20.95 -4.35
CA LEU A 103 -12.16 -20.54 -5.42
C LEU A 103 -13.63 -20.88 -5.14
N ALA A 104 -13.94 -21.45 -3.97
CA ALA A 104 -15.31 -21.74 -3.58
C ALA A 104 -16.16 -20.46 -3.53
N ASP A 105 -17.45 -20.61 -3.82
CA ASP A 105 -18.44 -19.59 -3.53
C ASP A 105 -18.42 -19.30 -2.02
N VAL A 106 -18.32 -18.04 -1.65
CA VAL A 106 -18.45 -17.63 -0.24
C VAL A 106 -19.94 -17.64 0.08
N SER A 107 -20.37 -18.66 0.83
CA SER A 107 -21.76 -18.78 1.27
C SER A 107 -22.11 -17.67 2.25
N LEU A 108 -23.28 -17.06 2.08
CA LEU A 108 -23.89 -16.14 3.07
C LEU A 108 -25.18 -16.74 3.64
N ALA A 109 -25.37 -18.06 3.54
CA ALA A 109 -26.61 -18.76 3.87
C ALA A 109 -27.09 -18.52 5.31
N ASP A 110 -26.16 -18.37 6.26
CA ASP A 110 -26.48 -18.10 7.67
C ASP A 110 -27.14 -16.73 7.89
N THR A 111 -27.11 -15.87 6.87
CA THR A 111 -27.76 -14.57 6.88
C THR A 111 -29.02 -14.53 6.01
N ASP A 112 -29.33 -15.54 5.20
CA ASP A 112 -30.40 -15.50 4.20
C ASP A 112 -31.77 -15.13 4.79
N LYS A 113 -32.48 -14.19 4.14
CA LYS A 113 -33.89 -13.87 4.45
C LYS A 113 -34.81 -14.89 3.77
N PRO A 114 -36.02 -15.16 4.29
CA PRO A 114 -36.97 -16.07 3.65
C PRO A 114 -37.20 -15.72 2.17
N GLY A 115 -36.94 -16.67 1.28
CA GLY A 115 -37.09 -16.51 -0.17
C GLY A 115 -35.88 -15.93 -0.91
N PHE A 116 -34.79 -15.58 -0.21
CA PHE A 116 -33.56 -15.08 -0.82
C PHE A 116 -32.39 -16.05 -0.55
N ARG A 117 -31.48 -16.17 -1.53
CA ARG A 117 -30.20 -16.88 -1.38
C ARG A 117 -29.05 -15.95 -1.76
N ARG A 118 -28.08 -15.76 -0.88
CA ARG A 118 -26.92 -14.89 -1.10
C ARG A 118 -25.61 -15.66 -1.00
N TYR A 119 -24.69 -15.33 -1.89
CA TYR A 119 -23.34 -15.87 -1.96
C TYR A 119 -22.47 -14.98 -2.85
N ILE A 120 -21.17 -15.01 -2.64
CA ILE A 120 -20.19 -14.35 -3.52
C ILE A 120 -19.54 -15.41 -4.38
N LYS A 121 -19.53 -15.17 -5.68
CA LYS A 121 -18.91 -16.07 -6.65
C LYS A 121 -17.64 -15.45 -7.19
N ARG A 122 -16.54 -16.20 -7.10
CA ARG A 122 -15.29 -15.83 -7.77
C ARG A 122 -15.39 -16.20 -9.25
N THR A 123 -15.21 -15.21 -10.12
CA THR A 123 -15.21 -15.40 -11.58
C THR A 123 -13.82 -15.08 -12.14
N PRO A 124 -13.37 -15.77 -13.20
CA PRO A 124 -12.11 -15.43 -13.86
C PRO A 124 -12.15 -13.98 -14.39
N LEU A 125 -10.99 -13.33 -14.39
CA LEU A 125 -10.78 -11.97 -14.90
C LEU A 125 -10.87 -11.93 -16.43
N GLY A 126 -10.29 -12.93 -17.12
CA GLY A 126 -10.18 -12.96 -18.57
C GLY A 126 -8.78 -13.35 -19.02
N VAL A 127 -8.10 -12.50 -19.79
CA VAL A 127 -6.71 -12.72 -20.22
C VAL A 127 -5.75 -12.06 -19.23
N VAL A 128 -4.83 -12.86 -18.69
CA VAL A 128 -3.77 -12.42 -17.78
C VAL A 128 -2.44 -12.40 -18.54
N LEU A 129 -1.79 -11.25 -18.59
CA LEU A 129 -0.41 -11.12 -19.07
C LEU A 129 0.54 -11.34 -17.90
N VAL A 130 1.34 -12.41 -17.96
CA VAL A 130 2.38 -12.71 -16.97
C VAL A 130 3.74 -12.38 -17.56
N VAL A 131 4.47 -11.47 -16.92
CA VAL A 131 5.83 -11.07 -17.30
C VAL A 131 6.81 -11.59 -16.25
N ALA A 132 7.57 -12.62 -16.62
CA ALA A 132 8.44 -13.36 -15.70
C ALA A 132 9.91 -12.92 -15.76
N PRO A 133 10.65 -12.97 -14.63
CA PRO A 133 12.06 -12.64 -14.54
C PRO A 133 12.93 -13.84 -14.93
N TRP A 134 14.26 -13.69 -14.83
CA TRP A 134 15.23 -14.71 -15.21
C TRP A 134 15.90 -15.43 -14.03
N ASN A 135 15.84 -14.87 -12.83
CA ASN A 135 16.57 -15.36 -11.66
C ASN A 135 15.99 -16.68 -11.13
N TYR A 136 14.66 -16.79 -11.09
CA TYR A 136 13.94 -17.99 -10.69
C TYR A 136 12.77 -18.25 -11.64
N PRO A 137 13.05 -18.52 -12.93
CA PRO A 137 12.06 -18.42 -13.99
C PRO A 137 10.95 -19.47 -13.88
N TYR A 138 11.17 -20.62 -13.24
CA TYR A 138 10.10 -21.58 -12.95
C TYR A 138 9.30 -21.16 -11.72
N LEU A 139 9.98 -20.88 -10.60
CA LEU A 139 9.33 -20.56 -9.32
C LEU A 139 8.51 -19.28 -9.37
N VAL A 140 8.98 -18.24 -10.06
CA VAL A 140 8.22 -16.99 -10.17
C VAL A 140 7.03 -17.17 -11.13
N SER A 141 7.23 -17.85 -12.26
CA SER A 141 6.15 -18.08 -13.23
C SER A 141 5.00 -18.89 -12.63
N ILE A 142 5.28 -19.92 -11.81
CA ILE A 142 4.21 -20.78 -11.25
C ILE A 142 3.29 -20.01 -10.30
N ASN A 143 3.81 -18.97 -9.61
CA ASN A 143 3.06 -18.15 -8.66
C ASN A 143 1.86 -17.43 -9.32
N ALA A 144 1.93 -17.13 -10.62
CA ALA A 144 0.88 -16.43 -11.35
C ALA A 144 0.18 -17.32 -12.39
N VAL A 145 0.94 -18.12 -13.16
CA VAL A 145 0.40 -18.84 -14.31
C VAL A 145 -0.56 -19.96 -13.89
N LEU A 146 -0.17 -20.81 -12.93
CA LEU A 146 -1.03 -21.91 -12.48
C LEU A 146 -2.32 -21.41 -11.83
N PRO A 147 -2.30 -20.50 -10.83
CA PRO A 147 -3.54 -20.01 -10.24
C PRO A 147 -4.43 -19.29 -11.26
N ALA A 148 -3.87 -18.54 -12.22
CA ALA A 148 -4.65 -17.93 -13.29
C ALA A 148 -5.40 -18.98 -14.14
N ILE A 149 -4.71 -20.03 -14.58
CA ILE A 149 -5.30 -21.12 -15.38
C ILE A 149 -6.37 -21.87 -14.59
N ILE A 150 -6.09 -22.22 -13.32
CA ILE A 150 -7.04 -22.94 -12.46
C ILE A 150 -8.27 -22.09 -12.12
N ALA A 151 -8.12 -20.77 -11.97
CA ALA A 151 -9.23 -19.85 -11.81
C ALA A 151 -10.10 -19.69 -13.08
N GLY A 152 -9.61 -20.13 -14.24
CA GLY A 152 -10.35 -20.11 -15.51
C GLY A 152 -9.97 -18.95 -16.44
N ASN A 153 -8.80 -18.32 -16.22
CA ASN A 153 -8.24 -17.31 -17.11
C ASN A 153 -7.47 -17.94 -18.27
N ALA A 154 -7.25 -17.17 -19.33
CA ALA A 154 -6.18 -17.43 -20.30
C ALA A 154 -4.92 -16.66 -19.89
N VAL A 155 -3.75 -17.18 -20.26
CA VAL A 155 -2.45 -16.61 -19.89
C VAL A 155 -1.61 -16.37 -21.14
N ILE A 156 -1.14 -15.14 -21.29
CA ILE A 156 -0.01 -14.79 -22.15
C ILE A 156 1.23 -14.74 -21.26
N LEU A 157 2.16 -15.67 -21.42
CA LEU A 157 3.40 -15.74 -20.66
C LEU A 157 4.54 -15.13 -21.46
N LYS A 158 5.07 -14.01 -20.98
CA LYS A 158 6.27 -13.37 -21.50
C LYS A 158 7.46 -13.73 -20.62
N PRO A 159 8.38 -14.60 -21.09
CA PRO A 159 9.59 -14.89 -20.34
C PRO A 159 10.59 -13.73 -20.36
N SER A 160 11.55 -13.76 -19.45
CA SER A 160 12.76 -12.96 -19.60
C SER A 160 13.53 -13.38 -20.86
N PRO A 161 14.16 -12.42 -21.57
CA PRO A 161 14.99 -12.76 -22.71
C PRO A 161 16.19 -13.66 -22.40
N GLN A 162 16.56 -13.76 -21.12
CA GLN A 162 17.68 -14.57 -20.66
C GLN A 162 17.31 -16.04 -20.42
N THR A 163 16.05 -16.34 -20.10
CA THR A 163 15.58 -17.71 -19.77
C THR A 163 14.33 -18.10 -20.58
N PRO A 164 14.35 -17.97 -21.92
CA PRO A 164 13.17 -18.19 -22.75
C PRO A 164 12.67 -19.64 -22.75
N LEU A 165 13.57 -20.63 -22.65
CA LEU A 165 13.21 -22.05 -22.76
C LEU A 165 12.35 -22.51 -21.58
N THR A 166 12.55 -21.91 -20.40
CA THR A 166 11.78 -22.23 -19.19
C THR A 166 10.27 -22.09 -19.41
N ALA A 167 9.82 -20.96 -19.96
CA ALA A 167 8.41 -20.74 -20.27
C ALA A 167 7.88 -21.72 -21.33
N GLU A 168 8.71 -22.09 -22.31
CA GLU A 168 8.35 -23.05 -23.35
C GLU A 168 8.16 -24.47 -22.79
N ARG A 169 9.04 -24.92 -21.87
CA ARG A 169 8.88 -26.19 -21.15
C ARG A 169 7.64 -26.18 -20.27
N PHE A 170 7.41 -25.07 -19.58
CA PHE A 170 6.24 -24.88 -18.73
C PHE A 170 4.94 -24.99 -19.54
N ALA A 171 4.82 -24.26 -20.66
CA ALA A 171 3.64 -24.30 -21.51
C ALA A 171 3.45 -25.66 -22.20
N LEU A 172 4.55 -26.33 -22.57
CA LEU A 172 4.51 -27.69 -23.11
C LEU A 172 3.91 -28.68 -22.09
N ALA A 173 4.34 -28.62 -20.83
CA ALA A 173 3.81 -29.49 -19.77
C ALA A 173 2.31 -29.26 -19.54
N LEU A 174 1.87 -28.00 -19.49
CA LEU A 174 0.43 -27.67 -19.38
C LEU A 174 -0.37 -28.18 -20.58
N THR A 175 0.17 -28.01 -21.78
CA THR A 175 -0.49 -28.46 -23.01
C THR A 175 -0.64 -29.98 -23.03
N ARG A 176 0.42 -30.72 -22.65
CA ARG A 176 0.38 -32.19 -22.54
C ARG A 176 -0.62 -32.66 -21.47
N ALA A 177 -0.75 -31.91 -20.39
CA ALA A 177 -1.71 -32.19 -19.32
C ALA A 177 -3.17 -31.99 -19.73
N GLY A 178 -3.42 -31.29 -20.85
CA GLY A 178 -4.74 -31.05 -21.42
C GLY A 178 -5.21 -29.60 -21.38
N VAL A 179 -4.38 -28.63 -20.99
CA VAL A 179 -4.69 -27.21 -21.19
C VAL A 179 -4.67 -26.91 -22.69
N PRO A 180 -5.71 -26.28 -23.26
CA PRO A 180 -5.68 -25.90 -24.68
C PRO A 180 -4.52 -24.93 -24.96
N LYS A 181 -3.83 -25.11 -26.10
CA LYS A 181 -2.70 -24.25 -26.50
C LYS A 181 -3.03 -22.75 -26.55
N ASP A 182 -4.30 -22.42 -26.77
CA ASP A 182 -4.76 -21.03 -26.88
C ASP A 182 -5.00 -20.39 -25.50
N ILE A 183 -5.08 -21.21 -24.43
CA ILE A 183 -5.19 -20.78 -23.03
C ILE A 183 -3.83 -20.45 -22.41
N ILE A 184 -2.74 -21.06 -22.90
CA ILE A 184 -1.39 -20.73 -22.46
C ILE A 184 -0.51 -20.48 -23.68
N GLN A 185 -0.20 -19.22 -23.93
CA GLN A 185 0.64 -18.80 -25.04
C GLN A 185 1.94 -18.18 -24.53
N VAL A 186 3.07 -18.70 -25.00
CA VAL A 186 4.39 -18.10 -24.72
C VAL A 186 4.72 -17.14 -25.84
N VAL A 187 4.86 -15.86 -25.52
CA VAL A 187 5.14 -14.83 -26.52
C VAL A 187 6.40 -14.07 -26.11
N HIS A 188 7.43 -14.16 -26.94
CA HIS A 188 8.67 -13.43 -26.78
C HIS A 188 8.45 -11.99 -27.24
N MET A 189 8.62 -11.02 -26.34
CA MET A 189 8.31 -9.62 -26.59
C MET A 189 9.47 -8.71 -26.21
N SER A 190 9.69 -7.69 -27.04
CA SER A 190 10.50 -6.52 -26.68
C SER A 190 9.80 -5.67 -25.62
N PRO A 191 10.48 -4.72 -24.96
CA PRO A 191 9.82 -3.78 -24.06
C PRO A 191 8.66 -3.03 -24.71
N ALA A 192 8.83 -2.54 -25.95
CA ALA A 192 7.77 -1.85 -26.69
C ALA A 192 6.55 -2.75 -26.96
N LEU A 193 6.77 -4.00 -27.36
CA LEU A 193 5.68 -4.98 -27.55
C LEU A 193 5.02 -5.36 -26.22
N THR A 194 5.78 -5.36 -25.12
CA THR A 194 5.22 -5.62 -23.78
C THR A 194 4.29 -4.48 -23.37
N SER A 195 4.70 -3.22 -23.55
CA SER A 195 3.83 -2.05 -23.31
C SER A 195 2.57 -2.09 -24.20
N HIS A 196 2.72 -2.47 -25.48
CA HIS A 196 1.59 -2.66 -26.39
C HIS A 196 0.61 -3.73 -25.88
N ALA A 197 1.12 -4.88 -25.42
CA ALA A 197 0.29 -5.95 -24.84
C ALA A 197 -0.43 -5.49 -23.57
N VAL A 198 0.24 -4.75 -22.68
CA VAL A 198 -0.35 -4.18 -21.46
C VAL A 198 -1.51 -3.24 -21.80
N GLN A 199 -1.35 -2.42 -22.85
CA GLN A 199 -2.37 -1.46 -23.29
C GLN A 199 -3.55 -2.12 -24.03
N HIS A 200 -3.41 -3.37 -24.44
CA HIS A 200 -4.39 -4.04 -25.28
C HIS A 200 -5.75 -4.18 -24.54
N PRO A 201 -6.89 -3.86 -25.19
CA PRO A 201 -8.19 -3.86 -24.53
C PRO A 201 -8.61 -5.23 -23.98
N SER A 202 -8.17 -6.31 -24.61
CA SER A 202 -8.47 -7.69 -24.18
C SER A 202 -7.50 -8.31 -23.17
N VAL A 203 -6.53 -7.55 -22.64
CA VAL A 203 -5.73 -7.99 -21.48
C VAL A 203 -6.37 -7.40 -20.22
N ASP A 204 -6.81 -8.23 -19.29
CA ASP A 204 -7.61 -7.80 -18.14
C ASP A 204 -6.77 -7.58 -16.88
N PHE A 205 -5.64 -8.29 -16.78
CA PHE A 205 -4.72 -8.19 -15.65
C PHE A 205 -3.27 -8.39 -16.09
N VAL A 206 -2.34 -7.68 -15.46
CA VAL A 206 -0.90 -7.83 -15.67
C VAL A 206 -0.24 -8.25 -14.36
N SER A 207 0.44 -9.39 -14.38
CA SER A 207 1.33 -9.81 -13.28
C SER A 207 2.76 -9.64 -13.74
N PHE A 208 3.49 -8.74 -13.10
CA PHE A 208 4.87 -8.42 -13.44
C PHE A 208 5.77 -8.68 -12.23
N THR A 209 6.82 -9.47 -12.46
CA THR A 209 7.94 -9.60 -11.52
C THR A 209 9.23 -9.17 -12.21
N GLY A 210 9.96 -8.23 -11.61
CA GLY A 210 11.18 -7.69 -12.22
C GLY A 210 11.75 -6.47 -11.51
N SER A 211 12.52 -5.65 -12.22
CA SER A 211 13.13 -4.45 -11.63
C SER A 211 12.10 -3.34 -11.39
N VAL A 212 12.39 -2.43 -10.45
CA VAL A 212 11.54 -1.25 -10.18
C VAL A 212 11.29 -0.42 -11.44
N VAL A 213 12.32 -0.21 -12.25
CA VAL A 213 12.19 0.51 -13.53
C VAL A 213 11.24 -0.22 -14.49
N GLY A 214 11.30 -1.54 -14.54
CA GLY A 214 10.36 -2.34 -15.33
C GLY A 214 8.93 -2.27 -14.80
N GLY A 215 8.76 -2.29 -13.48
CA GLY A 215 7.46 -2.13 -12.82
C GLY A 215 6.81 -0.79 -13.17
N ARG A 216 7.56 0.31 -13.04
CA ARG A 216 7.10 1.67 -13.42
C ARG A 216 6.67 1.72 -14.88
N ALA A 217 7.45 1.14 -15.80
CA ALA A 217 7.10 1.10 -17.22
C ALA A 217 5.81 0.29 -17.50
N VAL A 218 5.55 -0.79 -16.75
CA VAL A 218 4.30 -1.54 -16.84
C VAL A 218 3.13 -0.73 -16.32
N GLU A 219 3.27 -0.03 -15.19
CA GLU A 219 2.21 0.84 -14.67
C GLU A 219 1.89 1.99 -15.61
N GLU A 220 2.91 2.68 -16.14
CA GLU A 220 2.73 3.75 -17.12
C GLU A 220 1.95 3.24 -18.34
N ALA A 221 2.29 2.05 -18.83
CA ALA A 221 1.56 1.42 -19.93
C ALA A 221 0.11 1.06 -19.53
N ALA A 222 -0.11 0.58 -18.32
CA ALA A 222 -1.45 0.23 -17.82
C ALA A 222 -2.35 1.46 -17.68
N VAL A 223 -1.80 2.58 -17.18
CA VAL A 223 -2.50 3.87 -17.06
C VAL A 223 -2.86 4.45 -18.43
N GLN A 224 -2.01 4.24 -19.43
CA GLN A 224 -2.27 4.66 -20.81
C GLN A 224 -3.28 3.76 -21.55
N ALA A 225 -3.65 2.61 -20.99
CA ALA A 225 -4.57 1.67 -21.62
C ALA A 225 -5.99 2.23 -21.68
N LYS A 226 -6.80 1.70 -22.62
CA LYS A 226 -8.25 1.96 -22.60
C LYS A 226 -8.90 1.10 -21.51
N GLY A 227 -9.40 1.76 -20.47
CA GLY A 227 -9.99 1.13 -19.28
C GLY A 227 -8.98 0.90 -18.17
N PHE A 228 -9.46 0.46 -17.01
CA PHE A 228 -8.61 0.24 -15.84
C PHE A 228 -8.09 -1.20 -15.83
N LYS A 229 -6.77 -1.36 -15.89
CA LYS A 229 -6.11 -2.66 -15.84
C LYS A 229 -5.69 -2.97 -14.40
N GLY A 230 -5.95 -4.20 -13.94
CA GLY A 230 -5.33 -4.68 -12.72
C GLY A 230 -3.84 -4.94 -12.96
N VAL A 231 -2.98 -4.48 -12.05
CA VAL A 231 -1.53 -4.71 -12.12
C VAL A 231 -1.05 -5.23 -10.76
N GLY A 232 -0.41 -6.40 -10.76
CA GLY A 232 0.34 -6.92 -9.63
C GLY A 232 1.84 -6.76 -9.90
N LEU A 233 2.56 -6.17 -8.96
CA LEU A 233 3.98 -5.86 -9.06
C LEU A 233 4.77 -6.51 -7.92
N GLU A 234 5.67 -7.41 -8.28
CA GLU A 234 6.71 -7.93 -7.39
C GLU A 234 8.05 -7.40 -7.88
N LEU A 235 8.62 -6.42 -7.17
CA LEU A 235 9.79 -5.69 -7.63
C LEU A 235 11.03 -6.00 -6.79
N GLY A 236 12.16 -5.44 -7.21
CA GLY A 236 13.45 -5.63 -6.55
C GLY A 236 13.48 -5.18 -5.09
N GLY A 237 14.56 -5.58 -4.41
CA GLY A 237 14.76 -5.37 -2.98
C GLY A 237 16.17 -4.90 -2.62
N LYS A 238 16.36 -4.60 -1.35
CA LYS A 238 17.67 -4.41 -0.73
C LYS A 238 17.62 -5.00 0.68
N ASP A 239 17.26 -6.28 0.71
CA ASP A 239 16.68 -6.88 1.91
C ASP A 239 17.71 -6.93 3.04
N PRO A 240 17.37 -6.41 4.23
CA PRO A 240 18.28 -6.40 5.34
C PRO A 240 18.22 -7.69 6.17
N ALA A 241 19.36 -8.05 6.73
CA ALA A 241 19.44 -9.01 7.84
C ALA A 241 19.95 -8.32 9.10
N TYR A 242 19.40 -8.64 10.26
CA TYR A 242 19.94 -8.21 11.55
C TYR A 242 20.26 -9.39 12.47
N VAL A 243 21.49 -9.43 12.98
CA VAL A 243 21.98 -10.49 13.88
C VAL A 243 22.15 -9.92 15.28
N ARG A 244 21.31 -10.42 16.21
CA ARG A 244 21.33 -10.04 17.63
C ARG A 244 22.42 -10.77 18.40
N PRO A 245 22.79 -10.28 19.61
CA PRO A 245 23.84 -10.90 20.42
C PRO A 245 23.61 -12.37 20.77
N ASP A 246 22.35 -12.78 20.83
CA ASP A 246 21.93 -14.12 21.26
C ASP A 246 21.69 -15.08 20.09
N ALA A 247 21.94 -14.65 18.84
CA ALA A 247 21.80 -15.49 17.67
C ALA A 247 22.74 -16.71 17.72
N ASP A 248 22.30 -17.85 17.20
CA ASP A 248 23.20 -18.96 16.91
C ASP A 248 24.10 -18.57 15.72
N LEU A 249 25.28 -18.04 16.02
CA LEU A 249 26.21 -17.56 14.99
C LEU A 249 26.64 -18.66 14.01
N ASN A 250 26.79 -19.91 14.46
CA ASN A 250 27.23 -20.98 13.57
C ASN A 250 26.17 -21.26 12.49
N TYR A 251 24.90 -21.30 12.89
CA TYR A 251 23.79 -21.44 11.96
C TYR A 251 23.60 -20.19 11.09
N THR A 252 23.55 -19.02 11.74
CA THR A 252 23.26 -17.72 11.11
C THR A 252 24.26 -17.34 10.03
N ILE A 253 25.56 -17.58 10.28
CA ILE A 253 26.61 -17.27 9.31
C ILE A 253 26.44 -18.10 8.03
N GLY A 254 26.13 -19.39 8.15
CA GLY A 254 25.92 -20.26 6.99
C GLY A 254 24.75 -19.80 6.13
N GLU A 255 23.60 -19.56 6.75
CA GLU A 255 22.39 -19.14 6.05
C GLU A 255 22.53 -17.76 5.39
N LEU A 256 23.19 -16.79 6.04
CA LEU A 256 23.40 -15.46 5.46
C LEU A 256 24.46 -15.42 4.35
N VAL A 257 25.41 -16.36 4.35
CA VAL A 257 26.33 -16.57 3.21
C VAL A 257 25.58 -17.15 2.01
N ASP A 258 24.70 -18.13 2.25
CA ASP A 258 23.84 -18.70 1.21
C ASP A 258 22.83 -17.65 0.67
N GLY A 259 22.28 -16.81 1.55
CA GLY A 259 21.37 -15.72 1.20
C GLY A 259 21.99 -14.68 0.25
N MET A 260 23.27 -14.35 0.43
CA MET A 260 24.01 -13.49 -0.50
C MET A 260 24.30 -14.20 -1.83
N THR A 261 24.69 -15.48 -1.79
CA THR A 261 25.32 -16.15 -2.95
C THR A 261 24.34 -16.82 -3.91
N PHE A 262 23.22 -17.35 -3.41
CA PHE A 262 22.29 -18.16 -4.22
C PHE A 262 20.98 -17.47 -4.51
N CYS A 263 20.54 -16.67 -3.56
CA CYS A 263 19.19 -16.17 -3.55
C CYS A 263 19.13 -14.65 -3.86
N CYS A 264 20.26 -13.94 -3.75
CA CYS A 264 20.38 -12.49 -3.97
C CYS A 264 19.38 -11.65 -3.14
N ALA A 265 18.73 -12.30 -2.17
CA ALA A 265 17.85 -11.75 -1.14
C ALA A 265 18.55 -10.68 -0.33
N ILE A 266 19.51 -11.16 0.47
CA ILE A 266 20.18 -10.38 1.49
C ILE A 266 21.36 -9.63 0.88
N GLU A 267 21.23 -8.31 0.79
CA GLU A 267 22.26 -7.46 0.22
C GLU A 267 22.93 -6.53 1.25
N ARG A 268 22.36 -6.46 2.46
CA ARG A 268 22.92 -5.67 3.57
C ARG A 268 22.65 -6.32 4.92
N ILE A 269 23.69 -6.37 5.75
CA ILE A 269 23.67 -7.08 7.02
C ILE A 269 24.06 -6.13 8.14
N TYR A 270 23.25 -6.07 9.18
CA TYR A 270 23.51 -5.36 10.43
C TYR A 270 23.84 -6.36 11.52
N ILE A 271 24.92 -6.14 12.26
CA ILE A 271 25.34 -7.05 13.33
C ILE A 271 25.53 -6.25 14.60
N HIS A 272 24.94 -6.73 15.70
CA HIS A 272 25.16 -6.13 17.01
C HIS A 272 26.65 -6.20 17.40
N GLU A 273 27.16 -5.12 17.99
CA GLU A 273 28.59 -4.95 18.27
C GLU A 273 29.23 -6.09 19.07
N GLU A 274 28.48 -6.69 20.01
CA GLU A 274 28.93 -7.83 20.83
C GLU A 274 29.35 -9.07 20.03
N VAL A 275 28.75 -9.28 18.84
CA VAL A 275 28.98 -10.47 18.01
C VAL A 275 29.59 -10.13 16.65
N TYR A 276 29.85 -8.84 16.38
CA TYR A 276 30.33 -8.34 15.08
C TYR A 276 31.61 -9.04 14.60
N ASP A 277 32.67 -9.02 15.41
CA ASP A 277 33.98 -9.53 15.00
C ASP A 277 33.94 -11.04 14.70
N ALA A 278 33.29 -11.82 15.57
CA ALA A 278 33.15 -13.26 15.41
C ALA A 278 32.30 -13.61 14.18
N PHE A 279 31.22 -12.85 13.94
CA PHE A 279 30.38 -13.03 12.76
C PHE A 279 31.16 -12.76 11.46
N VAL A 280 31.83 -11.60 11.38
CA VAL A 280 32.60 -11.20 10.19
C VAL A 280 33.72 -12.19 9.89
N GLU A 281 34.45 -12.65 10.90
CA GLU A 281 35.51 -13.66 10.71
C GLU A 281 34.94 -14.96 10.12
N GLY A 282 33.85 -15.47 10.69
CA GLY A 282 33.20 -16.70 10.22
C GLY A 282 32.61 -16.55 8.82
N TYR A 283 31.97 -15.42 8.52
CA TYR A 283 31.40 -15.11 7.21
C TYR A 283 32.48 -15.09 6.13
N VAL A 284 33.58 -14.36 6.37
CA VAL A 284 34.74 -14.30 5.47
C VAL A 284 35.35 -15.68 5.26
N LYS A 285 35.45 -16.49 6.32
CA LYS A 285 35.98 -17.86 6.22
C LYS A 285 35.16 -18.75 5.30
N LEU A 286 33.82 -18.67 5.37
CA LEU A 286 32.95 -19.44 4.47
C LEU A 286 33.03 -18.93 3.02
N VAL A 287 33.00 -17.61 2.80
CA VAL A 287 33.07 -17.02 1.46
C VAL A 287 34.38 -17.40 0.74
N LYS A 288 35.51 -17.46 1.46
CA LYS A 288 36.80 -17.93 0.90
C LYS A 288 36.79 -19.38 0.39
N GLY A 289 35.83 -20.19 0.83
CA GLY A 289 35.69 -21.59 0.43
C GLY A 289 34.96 -21.81 -0.90
N TYR A 290 34.35 -20.77 -1.49
CA TYR A 290 33.64 -20.89 -2.76
C TYR A 290 34.58 -21.16 -3.94
N LYS A 291 34.06 -21.88 -4.92
CA LYS A 291 34.72 -22.25 -6.17
C LYS A 291 33.99 -21.56 -7.31
N LEU A 292 34.49 -20.38 -7.68
CA LEU A 292 34.04 -19.63 -8.84
C LEU A 292 34.49 -20.36 -10.11
N GLY A 293 33.54 -20.82 -10.92
CA GLY A 293 33.78 -21.89 -11.90
C GLY A 293 32.84 -21.90 -13.09
N ASP A 294 33.15 -22.75 -14.08
CA ASP A 294 32.18 -23.16 -15.09
C ASP A 294 30.98 -23.81 -14.37
N PRO A 295 29.76 -23.26 -14.48
CA PRO A 295 28.62 -23.71 -13.71
C PRO A 295 28.08 -25.08 -14.16
N THR A 296 28.58 -25.63 -15.28
CA THR A 296 28.24 -26.98 -15.75
C THR A 296 29.01 -28.08 -15.02
N LEU A 297 30.05 -27.72 -14.27
CA LEU A 297 30.90 -28.67 -13.56
C LEU A 297 30.35 -28.98 -12.15
N PRO A 298 30.35 -30.26 -11.71
CA PRO A 298 29.79 -30.65 -10.41
C PRO A 298 30.43 -29.99 -9.19
N GLU A 299 31.72 -29.64 -9.27
CA GLU A 299 32.48 -29.03 -8.19
C GLU A 299 32.28 -27.52 -8.05
N THR A 300 31.68 -26.87 -9.05
CA THR A 300 31.40 -25.44 -9.03
C THR A 300 30.22 -25.17 -8.10
N ASN A 301 30.41 -24.22 -7.18
CA ASN A 301 29.34 -23.75 -6.30
C ASN A 301 29.14 -22.22 -6.38
N LEU A 302 29.91 -21.51 -7.20
CA LEU A 302 29.65 -20.12 -7.57
C LEU A 302 29.82 -19.97 -9.09
N GLY A 303 28.75 -19.58 -9.78
CA GLY A 303 28.75 -19.36 -11.23
C GLY A 303 29.10 -17.93 -11.62
N PRO A 304 29.09 -17.60 -12.93
CA PRO A 304 29.12 -16.21 -13.37
C PRO A 304 27.82 -15.48 -13.00
N VAL A 305 27.86 -14.16 -12.99
CA VAL A 305 26.64 -13.34 -13.03
C VAL A 305 26.05 -13.31 -14.44
N VAL A 306 24.81 -12.87 -14.57
CA VAL A 306 23.98 -13.09 -15.76
C VAL A 306 24.54 -12.47 -17.06
N SER A 307 25.28 -11.36 -16.96
CA SER A 307 25.77 -10.63 -18.13
C SER A 307 27.03 -9.82 -17.84
N LEU A 308 27.71 -9.37 -18.89
CA LEU A 308 28.87 -8.47 -18.77
C LEU A 308 28.48 -7.14 -18.11
N ALA A 309 27.32 -6.58 -18.48
CA ALA A 309 26.81 -5.35 -17.89
C ALA A 309 26.54 -5.51 -16.38
N SER A 310 25.98 -6.65 -15.96
CA SER A 310 25.82 -6.98 -14.53
C SER A 310 27.18 -7.05 -13.83
N ALA A 311 28.16 -7.74 -14.43
CA ALA A 311 29.50 -7.85 -13.85
C ALA A 311 30.22 -6.51 -13.73
N GLU A 312 30.04 -5.61 -14.70
CA GLU A 312 30.59 -4.25 -14.67
C GLU A 312 29.91 -3.38 -13.60
N ARG A 313 28.57 -3.45 -13.48
CA ARG A 313 27.82 -2.76 -12.42
C ARG A 313 28.29 -3.17 -11.03
N ILE A 314 28.42 -4.48 -10.78
CA ILE A 314 28.83 -5.01 -9.47
C ILE A 314 30.26 -4.55 -9.13
N ARG A 315 31.21 -4.68 -10.06
CA ARG A 315 32.60 -4.21 -9.86
C ARG A 315 32.65 -2.71 -9.61
N LYS A 316 31.80 -1.93 -10.30
CA LYS A 316 31.69 -0.48 -10.09
C LYS A 316 31.19 -0.17 -8.68
N GLN A 317 30.11 -0.80 -8.21
CA GLN A 317 29.60 -0.60 -6.85
C GLN A 317 30.66 -0.92 -5.78
N VAL A 318 31.39 -2.03 -5.93
CA VAL A 318 32.52 -2.35 -5.03
C VAL A 318 33.60 -1.27 -5.07
N SER A 319 34.04 -0.87 -6.27
CA SER A 319 35.07 0.16 -6.43
C SER A 319 34.67 1.49 -5.81
N ASP A 320 33.41 1.90 -5.97
CA ASP A 320 32.92 3.17 -5.44
C ASP A 320 32.74 3.13 -3.93
N ALA A 321 32.28 2.01 -3.37
CA ALA A 321 32.26 1.81 -1.91
C ALA A 321 33.67 1.90 -1.30
N VAL A 322 34.67 1.29 -1.93
CA VAL A 322 36.07 1.38 -1.47
C VAL A 322 36.60 2.82 -1.54
N LYS A 323 36.30 3.57 -2.61
CA LYS A 323 36.65 5.00 -2.70
C LYS A 323 35.96 5.82 -1.62
N ALA A 324 34.76 5.43 -1.20
CA ALA A 324 33.99 6.06 -0.14
C ALA A 324 34.43 5.63 1.28
N GLY A 325 35.38 4.69 1.41
CA GLY A 325 35.98 4.29 2.69
C GLY A 325 35.69 2.87 3.14
N ALA A 326 34.90 2.09 2.39
CA ALA A 326 34.66 0.68 2.70
C ALA A 326 35.92 -0.16 2.52
N LYS A 327 35.99 -1.30 3.21
CA LYS A 327 37.07 -2.29 3.09
C LYS A 327 36.53 -3.62 2.57
N THR A 328 37.18 -4.14 1.54
CA THR A 328 36.95 -5.50 1.03
C THR A 328 37.71 -6.52 1.86
N LEU A 329 37.05 -7.58 2.31
CA LEU A 329 37.66 -8.64 3.14
C LEU A 329 38.01 -9.91 2.38
N ILE A 330 37.65 -10.00 1.10
CA ILE A 330 37.94 -11.14 0.24
C ILE A 330 39.09 -10.78 -0.73
N PRO A 331 40.28 -11.40 -0.59
CA PRO A 331 41.37 -11.20 -1.53
C PRO A 331 40.98 -11.64 -2.95
N GLU A 332 41.20 -10.78 -3.94
CA GLU A 332 40.83 -11.05 -5.33
C GLU A 332 41.61 -12.24 -5.94
N ASP A 333 42.84 -12.49 -5.47
CA ASP A 333 43.71 -13.56 -5.96
C ASP A 333 43.21 -14.98 -5.62
N LEU A 334 42.28 -15.10 -4.66
CA LEU A 334 41.57 -16.35 -4.38
C LEU A 334 40.60 -16.74 -5.50
N PHE A 335 40.17 -15.77 -6.33
CA PHE A 335 39.17 -15.97 -7.38
C PHE A 335 39.74 -15.55 -8.75
N PRO A 336 40.78 -16.23 -9.27
CA PRO A 336 41.51 -15.80 -10.47
C PRO A 336 40.66 -15.81 -11.76
N MET A 337 39.49 -16.44 -11.75
CA MET A 337 38.52 -16.40 -12.85
C MET A 337 37.80 -15.04 -12.95
N ALA A 338 37.69 -14.31 -11.83
CA ALA A 338 37.06 -13.01 -11.79
C ALA A 338 37.96 -11.95 -12.43
N LYS A 339 37.76 -11.72 -13.73
CA LYS A 339 38.57 -10.77 -14.52
C LYS A 339 37.68 -9.74 -15.19
N ALA A 340 38.18 -8.52 -15.33
CA ALA A 340 37.52 -7.50 -16.13
C ALA A 340 37.21 -8.04 -17.54
N GLY A 341 36.05 -7.67 -18.09
CA GLY A 341 35.57 -8.18 -19.38
C GLY A 341 35.04 -9.62 -19.36
N THR A 342 34.92 -10.25 -18.18
CA THR A 342 34.20 -11.51 -18.00
C THR A 342 32.96 -11.32 -17.12
N THR A 343 32.05 -12.28 -17.18
CA THR A 343 30.85 -12.39 -16.32
C THR A 343 31.16 -13.00 -14.95
N TYR A 344 32.42 -13.38 -14.70
CA TYR A 344 32.84 -13.92 -13.41
C TYR A 344 33.18 -12.78 -12.45
N VAL A 345 32.46 -12.70 -11.33
CA VAL A 345 32.68 -11.69 -10.29
C VAL A 345 33.14 -12.40 -9.02
N ALA A 346 34.22 -11.91 -8.41
CA ALA A 346 34.68 -12.43 -7.13
C ALA A 346 33.64 -12.06 -6.06
N PRO A 347 33.26 -12.99 -5.18
CA PRO A 347 32.38 -12.64 -4.08
C PRO A 347 33.10 -11.64 -3.17
N GLN A 348 32.38 -10.65 -2.62
CA GLN A 348 32.98 -9.62 -1.77
C GLN A 348 32.18 -9.39 -0.49
N VAL A 349 32.91 -9.28 0.61
CA VAL A 349 32.39 -8.86 1.91
C VAL A 349 32.96 -7.49 2.20
N LEU A 350 32.09 -6.48 2.26
CA LEU A 350 32.47 -5.11 2.51
C LEU A 350 32.12 -4.72 3.96
N VAL A 351 33.10 -4.19 4.67
CA VAL A 351 32.92 -3.59 6.01
C VAL A 351 33.28 -2.11 5.97
N ASP A 352 33.06 -1.40 7.07
CA ASP A 352 33.15 0.07 7.13
C ASP A 352 32.21 0.74 6.10
N VAL A 353 31.10 0.07 5.78
CA VAL A 353 30.04 0.56 4.90
C VAL A 353 29.02 1.42 5.67
N ASN A 354 28.33 2.30 4.95
CA ASN A 354 27.21 3.07 5.48
C ASN A 354 26.25 3.46 4.33
N HIS A 355 25.14 4.10 4.68
CA HIS A 355 24.05 4.40 3.75
C HIS A 355 24.33 5.53 2.76
N SER A 356 25.49 6.20 2.84
CA SER A 356 25.95 7.08 1.76
C SER A 356 26.59 6.32 0.60
N MET A 357 26.71 4.99 0.70
CA MET A 357 27.32 4.13 -0.32
C MET A 357 26.25 3.34 -1.06
N ASP A 358 26.29 3.35 -2.40
CA ASP A 358 25.35 2.63 -3.26
C ASP A 358 25.23 1.13 -2.89
N VAL A 359 26.31 0.49 -2.43
CA VAL A 359 26.27 -0.92 -2.02
C VAL A 359 25.27 -1.19 -0.88
N MET A 360 24.92 -0.19 -0.08
CA MET A 360 23.93 -0.28 1.01
C MET A 360 22.51 0.18 0.61
N MET A 361 22.35 0.88 -0.52
CA MET A 361 21.10 1.55 -0.90
C MET A 361 20.51 1.10 -2.25
N GLU A 362 21.36 0.66 -3.18
CA GLU A 362 20.98 0.29 -4.55
C GLU A 362 21.11 -1.21 -4.75
N GLU A 363 20.09 -1.85 -5.32
CA GLU A 363 20.09 -3.29 -5.63
C GLU A 363 21.33 -3.67 -6.46
N THR A 364 22.07 -4.67 -6.00
CA THR A 364 23.32 -5.12 -6.62
C THR A 364 23.10 -6.30 -7.53
N PHE A 365 22.29 -7.27 -7.09
CA PHE A 365 21.99 -8.52 -7.80
C PHE A 365 23.26 -9.31 -8.16
N GLY A 366 24.15 -9.46 -7.18
CA GLY A 366 25.45 -10.10 -7.33
C GLY A 366 26.03 -10.59 -6.00
N PRO A 367 27.14 -11.35 -6.03
CA PRO A 367 27.66 -12.04 -4.85
C PRO A 367 28.46 -11.12 -3.92
N ILE A 368 27.93 -9.95 -3.58
CA ILE A 368 28.56 -9.00 -2.67
C ILE A 368 27.60 -8.59 -1.55
N VAL A 369 28.13 -8.27 -0.38
CA VAL A 369 27.33 -7.83 0.77
C VAL A 369 28.05 -6.75 1.56
N GLY A 370 27.29 -5.76 2.04
CA GLY A 370 27.75 -4.81 3.04
C GLY A 370 27.40 -5.28 4.46
N ILE A 371 28.38 -5.31 5.37
CA ILE A 371 28.17 -5.64 6.78
C ILE A 371 28.47 -4.42 7.65
N GLN A 372 27.42 -3.87 8.27
CA GLN A 372 27.48 -2.70 9.14
C GLN A 372 27.28 -3.10 10.61
N LYS A 373 28.10 -2.52 11.49
CA LYS A 373 27.97 -2.71 12.94
C LYS A 373 26.89 -1.79 13.49
N VAL A 374 26.11 -2.27 14.45
CA VAL A 374 25.10 -1.51 15.20
C VAL A 374 25.22 -1.77 16.70
N SER A 375 24.71 -0.86 17.50
CA SER A 375 24.83 -0.85 18.97
C SER A 375 23.54 -1.21 19.70
N SER A 376 22.40 -1.29 19.00
CA SER A 376 21.12 -1.71 19.59
C SER A 376 20.12 -2.20 18.55
N ASP A 377 19.04 -2.84 19.03
CA ASP A 377 17.89 -3.24 18.21
C ASP A 377 17.22 -2.02 17.54
N GLU A 378 17.13 -0.87 18.23
CA GLU A 378 16.55 0.37 17.69
C GLU A 378 17.40 0.95 16.55
N GLU A 379 18.72 0.92 16.67
CA GLU A 379 19.62 1.34 15.59
C GLU A 379 19.48 0.42 14.39
N ALA A 380 19.36 -0.89 14.62
CA ALA A 380 19.10 -1.87 13.58
C ALA A 380 17.79 -1.57 12.85
N ILE A 381 16.65 -1.43 13.55
CA ILE A 381 15.35 -1.11 12.93
C ILE A 381 15.45 0.15 12.07
N LYS A 382 16.04 1.22 12.61
CA LYS A 382 16.20 2.49 11.89
C LYS A 382 16.95 2.29 10.57
N LEU A 383 18.07 1.58 10.60
CA LEU A 383 18.87 1.36 9.39
C LEU A 383 18.19 0.35 8.45
N MET A 384 17.55 -0.69 8.96
CA MET A 384 16.79 -1.66 8.17
C MET A 384 15.63 -1.00 7.40
N ASN A 385 15.01 0.05 7.93
CA ASN A 385 13.97 0.82 7.25
C ASN A 385 14.50 1.94 6.35
N ASP A 386 15.74 2.40 6.54
CA ASP A 386 16.40 3.40 5.68
C ASP A 386 16.83 2.75 4.36
N SER A 387 15.82 2.55 3.51
CA SER A 387 15.87 1.97 2.17
C SER A 387 14.59 2.40 1.41
N PRO A 388 14.68 2.69 0.09
CA PRO A 388 13.49 2.89 -0.73
C PRO A 388 12.73 1.57 -0.97
N TYR A 389 13.32 0.42 -0.65
CA TYR A 389 12.77 -0.92 -0.84
C TYR A 389 12.15 -1.49 0.45
N GLY A 390 11.28 -2.48 0.30
CA GLY A 390 10.61 -3.18 1.41
C GLY A 390 10.01 -4.52 0.99
N LEU A 391 10.81 -5.41 0.39
CA LEU A 391 10.37 -6.76 0.01
C LEU A 391 10.42 -7.70 1.21
N THR A 392 11.63 -8.12 1.62
CA THR A 392 11.80 -8.93 2.84
C THR A 392 12.81 -8.35 3.82
N ALA A 393 12.75 -8.81 5.06
CA ALA A 393 13.78 -8.62 6.07
C ALA A 393 13.95 -9.89 6.90
N SER A 394 15.14 -10.09 7.48
CA SER A 394 15.40 -11.21 8.38
C SER A 394 16.01 -10.76 9.70
N VAL A 395 15.55 -11.37 10.80
CA VAL A 395 16.06 -11.11 12.15
C VAL A 395 16.51 -12.44 12.75
N TRP A 396 17.74 -12.45 13.26
CA TRP A 396 18.42 -13.64 13.76
C TRP A 396 18.63 -13.50 15.26
N THR A 397 17.94 -14.35 16.03
CA THR A 397 17.86 -14.27 17.50
C THR A 397 17.26 -15.56 18.07
N ASN A 398 17.50 -15.87 19.35
CA ASN A 398 17.05 -17.12 19.96
C ASN A 398 15.62 -17.01 20.54
N ALA A 399 14.68 -16.54 19.73
CA ALA A 399 13.28 -16.32 20.15
C ALA A 399 12.59 -17.58 20.70
N SER A 400 12.89 -18.75 20.15
CA SER A 400 12.25 -20.00 20.58
C SER A 400 12.65 -20.47 21.98
N ALA A 401 13.81 -20.04 22.49
CA ALA A 401 14.31 -20.42 23.82
C ALA A 401 14.36 -19.24 24.81
N ASN A 402 14.10 -18.02 24.36
CA ASN A 402 14.21 -16.81 25.17
C ASN A 402 13.03 -15.86 24.91
N PRO A 403 12.11 -15.67 25.89
CA PRO A 403 10.97 -14.77 25.75
C PRO A 403 11.33 -13.30 25.45
N VAL A 404 12.48 -12.82 25.97
CA VAL A 404 12.96 -11.45 25.66
C VAL A 404 13.37 -11.37 24.19
N SER A 405 13.87 -12.46 23.64
CA SER A 405 14.23 -12.54 22.23
C SER A 405 13.02 -12.63 21.31
N GLU A 406 11.98 -13.33 21.75
CA GLU A 406 10.68 -13.35 21.10
C GLU A 406 10.02 -11.96 21.09
N GLU A 407 9.97 -11.27 22.24
CA GLU A 407 9.42 -9.92 22.34
C GLU A 407 10.14 -8.94 21.41
N ALA A 408 11.48 -8.99 21.41
CA ALA A 408 12.26 -8.15 20.51
C ALA A 408 12.00 -8.51 19.03
N PHE A 409 11.91 -9.80 18.67
CA PHE A 409 11.53 -10.18 17.30
C PHE A 409 10.15 -9.62 16.91
N LEU A 410 9.15 -9.71 17.80
CA LEU A 410 7.82 -9.15 17.55
C LEU A 410 7.86 -7.62 17.37
N LYS A 411 8.73 -6.92 18.10
CA LYS A 411 8.99 -5.49 17.84
C LYS A 411 9.50 -5.24 16.41
N PHE A 412 10.41 -6.07 15.90
CA PHE A 412 10.83 -5.98 14.49
C PHE A 412 9.68 -6.27 13.53
N VAL A 413 8.80 -7.22 13.83
CA VAL A 413 7.60 -7.51 13.01
C VAL A 413 6.69 -6.29 12.92
N ASP A 414 6.51 -5.56 14.01
CA ASP A 414 5.63 -4.39 14.06
C ASP A 414 6.27 -3.12 13.46
N GLU A 415 7.59 -2.96 13.54
CA GLU A 415 8.30 -1.72 13.15
C GLU A 415 8.99 -1.78 11.79
N LEU A 416 9.27 -2.96 11.21
CA LEU A 416 9.91 -3.05 9.90
C LEU A 416 8.93 -2.76 8.76
N GLU A 417 9.33 -1.85 7.87
CA GLU A 417 8.55 -1.41 6.72
C GLU A 417 8.81 -2.33 5.51
N THR A 418 8.44 -3.61 5.63
CA THR A 418 8.67 -4.63 4.59
C THR A 418 7.47 -5.58 4.47
N GLY A 419 7.32 -6.23 3.31
CA GLY A 419 6.22 -7.17 3.09
C GLY A 419 6.33 -8.51 3.83
N THR A 420 7.55 -9.00 4.10
CA THR A 420 7.77 -10.25 4.86
C THR A 420 8.94 -10.11 5.83
N VAL A 421 8.71 -10.45 7.10
CA VAL A 421 9.76 -10.49 8.15
C VAL A 421 10.01 -11.94 8.56
N PHE A 422 11.25 -12.40 8.41
CA PHE A 422 11.67 -13.75 8.78
C PHE A 422 12.37 -13.79 10.14
N LEU A 423 12.09 -14.84 10.90
CA LEU A 423 12.86 -15.23 12.08
C LEU A 423 13.84 -16.34 11.72
N ASN A 424 15.15 -16.11 11.92
CA ASN A 424 16.22 -17.08 11.71
C ASN A 424 16.17 -17.76 10.33
N ARG A 425 15.78 -17.00 9.30
CA ARG A 425 15.66 -17.47 7.92
C ARG A 425 15.74 -16.27 6.98
N CYS A 426 16.02 -16.51 5.72
CA CYS A 426 15.86 -15.52 4.66
C CYS A 426 15.43 -16.21 3.36
N ASP A 427 14.85 -15.42 2.45
CA ASP A 427 14.46 -15.81 1.09
C ASP A 427 13.80 -17.19 0.96
N PHE A 428 12.74 -17.38 1.74
CA PHE A 428 11.90 -18.57 1.67
C PHE A 428 10.45 -18.19 1.46
N LEU A 429 9.94 -18.36 0.24
CA LEU A 429 8.51 -18.23 -0.04
C LEU A 429 7.79 -19.53 0.28
N ASP A 430 7.03 -19.51 1.37
CA ASP A 430 6.04 -20.53 1.65
C ASP A 430 4.78 -20.26 0.80
N PRO A 431 4.31 -21.20 -0.04
CA PRO A 431 3.12 -20.99 -0.85
C PRO A 431 1.83 -20.78 -0.04
N ALA A 432 1.84 -21.08 1.27
CA ALA A 432 0.75 -20.81 2.18
C ALA A 432 0.68 -19.36 2.68
N LEU A 433 1.79 -18.63 2.61
CA LEU A 433 1.90 -17.25 3.10
C LEU A 433 1.75 -16.25 1.96
N ALA A 434 1.23 -15.08 2.28
CA ALA A 434 1.12 -13.99 1.32
C ALA A 434 2.53 -13.52 0.94
N TRP A 435 2.77 -13.34 -0.35
CA TRP A 435 4.01 -12.75 -0.84
C TRP A 435 3.70 -11.39 -1.46
N THR A 436 4.26 -10.36 -0.83
CA THR A 436 4.01 -8.95 -1.14
C THR A 436 5.25 -8.13 -0.81
N GLY A 437 5.36 -6.95 -1.42
CA GLY A 437 6.34 -5.92 -1.10
C GLY A 437 5.65 -4.60 -0.81
N VAL A 438 6.37 -3.69 -0.16
CA VAL A 438 5.96 -2.29 0.05
C VAL A 438 7.00 -1.32 -0.50
N LYS A 439 6.69 -0.02 -0.50
CA LYS A 439 7.55 1.05 -1.08
C LYS A 439 7.85 0.77 -2.57
N ASP A 440 9.10 0.94 -3.02
CA ASP A 440 9.48 0.64 -4.40
C ASP A 440 9.53 -0.88 -4.70
N SER A 441 9.37 -1.77 -3.71
CA SER A 441 9.37 -3.23 -3.93
C SER A 441 8.06 -3.80 -4.49
N GLY A 442 7.08 -2.95 -4.78
CA GLY A 442 5.89 -3.31 -5.54
C GLY A 442 4.60 -3.26 -4.72
N ARG A 443 3.57 -3.94 -5.24
CA ARG A 443 2.22 -3.96 -4.67
C ARG A 443 1.40 -5.15 -5.18
N GLY A 444 0.40 -5.52 -4.39
CA GLY A 444 -0.46 -6.67 -4.64
C GLY A 444 0.09 -7.94 -3.99
N VAL A 445 -0.76 -8.95 -3.89
CA VAL A 445 -0.45 -10.19 -3.17
C VAL A 445 -0.42 -11.35 -4.14
N SER A 446 0.67 -12.12 -4.11
CA SER A 446 0.77 -13.43 -4.75
C SER A 446 0.83 -14.53 -3.69
N LEU A 447 0.61 -15.79 -4.10
CA LEU A 447 0.53 -16.95 -3.21
C LEU A 447 -0.62 -16.85 -2.18
N SER A 448 -0.68 -17.79 -1.24
CA SER A 448 -1.71 -17.84 -0.19
C SER A 448 -3.15 -17.92 -0.71
N LYS A 449 -4.11 -17.97 0.21
CA LYS A 449 -5.53 -17.72 -0.07
C LYS A 449 -5.85 -16.23 -0.24
N PHE A 450 -4.92 -15.33 0.10
CA PHE A 450 -5.15 -13.88 0.25
C PHE A 450 -4.81 -13.03 -0.98
N GLY A 451 -4.47 -13.60 -2.14
CA GLY A 451 -4.19 -12.85 -3.38
C GLY A 451 -5.33 -11.97 -3.94
N SER A 452 -6.30 -11.50 -3.14
CA SER A 452 -7.49 -10.73 -3.57
C SER A 452 -8.26 -9.96 -2.44
N ALA A 453 -7.63 -9.37 -1.40
CA ALA A 453 -8.35 -8.62 -0.33
C ALA A 453 -7.71 -7.25 0.07
N TYR A 454 -8.49 -6.36 0.72
CA TYR A 454 -7.98 -5.14 1.37
C TYR A 454 -7.41 -5.50 2.76
N ASP A 455 -6.15 -5.21 3.03
CA ASP A 455 -5.48 -5.53 4.29
C ASP A 455 -5.62 -4.38 5.31
N ILE A 456 -5.72 -4.71 6.59
CA ILE A 456 -5.80 -3.71 7.67
C ILE A 456 -4.44 -3.02 7.85
N VAL A 457 -4.46 -1.69 7.98
CA VAL A 457 -3.25 -0.88 8.21
C VAL A 457 -3.30 -0.06 9.49
N ARG A 458 -4.50 0.18 10.04
CA ARG A 458 -4.66 0.84 11.33
C ARG A 458 -5.95 0.41 12.02
N ASP A 459 -5.87 0.16 13.32
CA ASP A 459 -7.02 -0.03 14.20
C ASP A 459 -6.96 1.00 15.33
N TYR A 460 -7.92 1.91 15.36
CA TYR A 460 -8.19 2.79 16.50
C TYR A 460 -9.32 2.16 17.30
N SER A 461 -8.98 1.43 18.36
CA SER A 461 -9.97 0.78 19.22
C SER A 461 -9.45 0.63 20.65
N GLY A 462 -10.36 0.33 21.58
CA GLY A 462 -9.99 0.01 22.96
C GLY A 462 -9.27 1.15 23.69
N SER A 463 -8.40 0.78 24.63
CA SER A 463 -7.72 1.74 25.51
C SER A 463 -6.75 2.68 24.78
N THR A 464 -6.32 2.33 23.57
CA THR A 464 -5.34 3.09 22.78
C THR A 464 -5.99 3.97 21.72
N PHE A 465 -7.34 4.03 21.66
CA PHE A 465 -8.07 4.77 20.63
C PHE A 465 -7.54 6.21 20.44
N PHE A 466 -7.27 6.94 21.52
CA PHE A 466 -6.86 8.35 21.49
C PHE A 466 -5.34 8.58 21.38
N ASP A 467 -4.52 7.53 21.25
CA ASP A 467 -3.05 7.66 21.31
C ASP A 467 -2.48 8.42 20.12
N ARG A 468 -3.05 8.19 18.94
CA ARG A 468 -2.58 8.71 17.66
C ARG A 468 -3.46 9.83 17.09
N TRP A 469 -3.97 10.68 18.00
CA TRP A 469 -4.83 11.81 17.66
C TRP A 469 -4.29 13.12 18.22
N ASN A 470 -4.31 14.15 17.39
CA ASN A 470 -3.98 15.51 17.77
C ASN A 470 -5.25 16.25 18.19
N PHE A 471 -5.27 16.75 19.43
CA PHE A 471 -6.34 17.58 19.96
C PHE A 471 -6.08 19.06 19.64
N PHE A 472 -7.12 19.80 19.29
CA PHE A 472 -6.95 21.15 18.74
C PHE A 472 -6.48 22.20 19.77
N GLY A 473 -7.04 22.24 20.98
CA GLY A 473 -6.56 23.12 22.05
C GLY A 473 -6.77 24.62 21.83
N ASN A 474 -7.82 25.05 21.12
CA ASN A 474 -8.10 26.45 20.84
C ASN A 474 -9.60 26.69 20.60
N TRP A 475 -10.06 27.94 20.58
CA TRP A 475 -11.44 28.27 20.21
C TRP A 475 -11.72 27.89 18.75
N ASP A 476 -12.99 27.60 18.44
CA ASP A 476 -13.39 27.21 17.08
C ASP A 476 -13.34 28.38 16.09
N ASN A 477 -12.20 28.52 15.45
CA ASN A 477 -11.95 29.46 14.36
C ASN A 477 -12.04 28.81 12.97
N LEU A 478 -12.45 27.55 12.90
CA LEU A 478 -12.51 26.76 11.68
C LEU A 478 -13.94 26.75 11.13
N THR A 479 -14.90 26.33 11.95
CA THR A 479 -16.33 26.33 11.59
C THR A 479 -17.05 27.59 12.07
N LEU A 480 -16.32 28.49 12.75
CA LEU A 480 -16.84 29.68 13.43
C LEU A 480 -17.87 29.36 14.53
N GLY A 481 -17.74 28.18 15.16
CA GLY A 481 -18.60 27.75 16.24
C GLY A 481 -18.36 28.42 17.60
N ASP A 482 -19.28 28.16 18.52
CA ASP A 482 -19.30 28.66 19.89
C ASP A 482 -18.75 27.67 20.92
N VAL A 483 -17.69 26.98 20.50
CA VAL A 483 -16.97 26.03 21.35
C VAL A 483 -15.51 26.41 21.58
N TRP A 484 -15.00 25.99 22.73
CA TRP A 484 -13.58 25.96 23.04
C TRP A 484 -13.11 24.50 22.92
N TRP A 485 -12.28 24.20 21.92
CA TRP A 485 -11.76 22.85 21.74
C TRP A 485 -10.63 22.59 22.73
N LEU A 486 -10.82 21.60 23.59
CA LEU A 486 -9.85 21.30 24.64
C LEU A 486 -8.55 20.69 24.10
N SER A 487 -7.47 20.86 24.87
CA SER A 487 -6.25 20.08 24.71
C SER A 487 -6.49 18.62 25.12
N LYS A 488 -5.59 17.70 24.74
CA LYS A 488 -5.71 16.29 25.16
C LYS A 488 -5.76 16.16 26.68
N ALA A 489 -4.89 16.87 27.40
CA ALA A 489 -4.83 16.80 28.86
C ALA A 489 -6.14 17.28 29.50
N ASP A 490 -6.68 18.42 29.04
CA ASP A 490 -7.89 19.01 29.60
C ASP A 490 -9.14 18.18 29.24
N ALA A 491 -9.21 17.66 28.01
CA ALA A 491 -10.33 16.82 27.58
C ALA A 491 -10.48 15.55 28.42
N PHE A 492 -9.38 14.91 28.79
CA PHE A 492 -9.39 13.77 29.71
C PHE A 492 -9.67 14.21 31.17
N ALA A 493 -9.09 15.32 31.63
CA ALA A 493 -9.29 15.81 32.99
C ALA A 493 -10.74 16.25 33.27
N GLU A 494 -11.39 16.86 32.29
CA GLU A 494 -12.81 17.26 32.34
C GLU A 494 -13.77 16.10 32.02
N GLY A 495 -13.24 14.93 31.66
CA GLY A 495 -14.04 13.76 31.31
C GLY A 495 -14.84 13.91 30.02
N LEU A 496 -14.38 14.77 29.09
CA LEU A 496 -14.97 14.94 27.76
C LEU A 496 -14.44 13.90 26.75
N THR A 497 -13.29 13.29 27.04
CA THR A 497 -12.82 12.08 26.33
C THR A 497 -12.38 11.00 27.30
N TYR A 498 -12.78 9.76 27.04
CA TYR A 498 -12.34 8.57 27.77
C TYR A 498 -12.73 7.31 27.00
N VAL A 499 -12.22 6.15 27.43
CA VAL A 499 -12.68 4.84 26.94
C VAL A 499 -13.58 4.24 28.01
N ASN A 500 -14.82 3.90 27.64
CA ASN A 500 -15.79 3.36 28.60
C ASN A 500 -15.48 1.89 28.95
N SER A 501 -16.25 1.30 29.87
CA SER A 501 -16.04 -0.09 30.32
C SER A 501 -16.27 -1.14 29.24
N ALA A 502 -16.95 -0.79 28.14
CA ALA A 502 -17.13 -1.67 26.99
C ALA A 502 -15.96 -1.57 25.97
N GLY A 503 -14.97 -0.71 26.24
CA GLY A 503 -13.85 -0.47 25.33
C GLY A 503 -14.16 0.54 24.22
N ASN A 504 -15.33 1.20 24.25
CA ASN A 504 -15.70 2.20 23.25
C ASN A 504 -15.13 3.57 23.65
N ALA A 505 -14.61 4.31 22.67
CA ALA A 505 -14.16 5.67 22.86
C ALA A 505 -15.34 6.64 22.95
N ILE A 506 -15.36 7.45 23.99
CA ILE A 506 -16.32 8.51 24.22
C ILE A 506 -15.66 9.85 23.94
N MET A 507 -16.34 10.69 23.17
CA MET A 507 -15.97 12.07 22.91
C MET A 507 -17.21 12.94 22.98
N LYS A 508 -17.26 13.96 23.84
CA LYS A 508 -18.49 14.71 24.14
C LYS A 508 -18.29 16.20 24.38
N VAL A 509 -19.38 16.95 24.27
CA VAL A 509 -19.49 18.35 24.69
C VAL A 509 -19.59 18.43 26.22
N ASP A 510 -19.12 19.52 26.83
CA ASP A 510 -19.34 19.80 28.26
C ASP A 510 -20.83 19.90 28.57
N ASN A 511 -21.32 18.85 29.23
CA ASN A 511 -22.70 18.71 29.65
C ASN A 511 -22.92 18.95 31.14
N MET A 512 -21.90 19.42 31.87
CA MET A 512 -21.94 19.55 33.33
C MET A 512 -21.97 21.01 33.78
N HIS A 513 -21.25 21.90 33.09
CA HIS A 513 -21.07 23.26 33.56
C HIS A 513 -22.01 24.26 32.90
N ASN A 514 -22.28 25.34 33.64
CA ASN A 514 -23.05 26.46 33.14
C ASN A 514 -22.13 27.46 32.43
N VAL A 515 -22.46 27.83 31.19
CA VAL A 515 -21.71 28.82 30.42
C VAL A 515 -22.38 30.18 30.57
N VAL A 516 -21.61 31.21 30.91
CA VAL A 516 -22.11 32.60 30.97
C VAL A 516 -21.94 33.29 29.62
N TYR A 517 -22.77 34.29 29.36
CA TYR A 517 -22.70 35.08 28.13
C TYR A 517 -21.29 35.66 27.91
N GLY A 518 -20.77 35.53 26.69
CA GLY A 518 -19.42 35.92 26.31
C GLY A 518 -18.36 34.81 26.43
N GLN A 519 -18.73 33.62 26.94
CA GLN A 519 -17.85 32.44 26.99
C GLN A 519 -18.30 31.36 25.99
N LYS A 520 -17.36 30.52 25.57
CA LYS A 520 -17.63 29.36 24.71
C LYS A 520 -17.76 28.10 25.56
N ARG A 521 -18.49 27.11 25.06
CA ARG A 521 -18.66 25.81 25.73
C ARG A 521 -17.50 24.89 25.39
N ASN A 522 -16.97 24.15 26.37
CA ASN A 522 -15.91 23.19 26.08
C ASN A 522 -16.44 22.04 25.23
N SER A 523 -15.65 21.64 24.22
CA SER A 523 -15.92 20.50 23.35
C SER A 523 -14.59 19.92 22.85
N VAL A 524 -14.64 18.93 21.96
CA VAL A 524 -13.46 18.22 21.47
C VAL A 524 -13.40 18.20 19.94
N ARG A 525 -12.22 18.45 19.38
CA ARG A 525 -11.87 18.20 17.98
C ARG A 525 -10.55 17.44 17.95
N ILE A 526 -10.52 16.33 17.23
CA ILE A 526 -9.33 15.51 17.03
C ILE A 526 -9.04 15.29 15.55
N THR A 527 -7.76 15.20 15.20
CA THR A 527 -7.28 14.87 13.85
C THR A 527 -6.26 13.74 13.95
N SER A 528 -6.36 12.73 13.09
CA SER A 528 -5.43 11.60 13.11
C SER A 528 -4.00 12.07 12.89
N GLN A 529 -3.04 11.43 13.56
CA GLN A 529 -1.62 11.60 13.27
C GLN A 529 -1.19 10.82 12.02
N ASP A 530 -1.98 9.81 11.66
CA ASP A 530 -1.84 9.00 10.46
C ASP A 530 -2.48 9.70 9.25
N ILE A 531 -1.89 9.47 8.07
CA ILE A 531 -2.35 9.95 6.76
C ILE A 531 -2.71 8.76 5.86
N TYR A 532 -3.72 8.94 5.02
CA TYR A 532 -4.29 7.89 4.16
C TYR A 532 -4.30 8.35 2.71
N ASP A 533 -3.52 7.68 1.86
CA ASP A 533 -3.42 8.02 0.43
C ASP A 533 -4.52 7.33 -0.39
N VAL A 534 -4.61 7.69 -1.67
CA VAL A 534 -5.47 7.02 -2.65
C VAL A 534 -5.18 5.51 -2.67
N GLY A 535 -6.24 4.70 -2.67
CA GLY A 535 -6.19 3.24 -2.47
C GLY A 535 -6.46 2.82 -1.02
N SER A 536 -6.89 3.76 -0.17
CA SER A 536 -7.29 3.52 1.22
C SER A 536 -8.79 3.27 1.37
N LEU A 537 -9.15 2.58 2.43
CA LEU A 537 -10.52 2.35 2.86
C LEU A 537 -10.58 2.51 4.36
N TRP A 538 -11.54 3.27 4.89
CA TRP A 538 -11.74 3.34 6.34
C TRP A 538 -13.18 3.09 6.75
N ILE A 539 -13.34 2.47 7.91
CA ILE A 539 -14.60 2.04 8.50
C ILE A 539 -14.68 2.64 9.90
N ILE A 540 -15.78 3.32 10.21
CA ILE A 540 -16.10 3.80 11.56
C ILE A 540 -17.36 3.09 12.07
N ASP A 541 -17.25 2.47 13.24
CA ASP A 541 -18.35 1.81 13.92
C ASP A 541 -18.81 2.65 15.11
N LEU A 542 -20.04 3.16 15.06
CA LEU A 542 -20.63 4.07 16.05
C LEU A 542 -21.79 3.41 16.77
N LYS A 543 -21.83 3.52 18.09
CA LYS A 543 -23.00 3.22 18.93
C LYS A 543 -23.89 4.44 19.13
N HIS A 544 -23.29 5.63 19.10
CA HIS A 544 -23.98 6.90 19.29
C HIS A 544 -23.29 8.02 18.49
N ILE A 545 -24.09 8.95 17.96
CA ILE A 545 -23.64 10.20 17.30
C ILE A 545 -24.23 11.38 18.06
N PRO A 546 -23.48 12.48 18.29
CA PRO A 546 -23.98 13.65 18.97
C PRO A 546 -25.23 14.22 18.30
N PHE A 547 -26.22 14.61 19.09
CA PHE A 547 -27.38 15.33 18.56
C PHE A 547 -27.95 16.31 19.57
N GLY A 548 -28.78 17.21 19.05
CA GLY A 548 -29.46 18.22 19.85
C GLY A 548 -29.38 19.58 19.21
N CYS A 549 -30.09 20.54 19.80
CA CYS A 549 -30.09 21.90 19.30
C CYS A 549 -28.71 22.52 19.37
N SER A 550 -28.35 23.27 18.33
CA SER A 550 -27.02 23.85 18.05
C SER A 550 -25.92 22.87 17.68
N VAL A 551 -26.10 21.56 17.87
CA VAL A 551 -25.03 20.56 17.70
C VAL A 551 -24.76 20.30 16.23
N TRP A 552 -23.47 20.27 15.87
CA TRP A 552 -22.96 19.90 14.55
C TRP A 552 -21.84 18.88 14.74
N PRO A 553 -22.17 17.57 14.76
CA PRO A 553 -21.16 16.52 14.74
C PRO A 553 -20.58 16.36 13.33
N ALA A 554 -19.28 16.07 13.24
CA ALA A 554 -18.67 15.69 11.98
C ALA A 554 -17.67 14.54 12.11
N PHE A 555 -17.72 13.63 11.14
CA PHE A 555 -16.62 12.73 10.79
C PHE A 555 -16.28 12.95 9.31
N TRP A 556 -15.08 13.45 9.06
CA TRP A 556 -14.67 13.92 7.74
C TRP A 556 -13.16 13.77 7.55
N THR A 557 -12.69 14.01 6.33
CA THR A 557 -11.26 14.01 6.02
C THR A 557 -10.81 15.26 5.31
N LYS A 558 -9.52 15.57 5.43
CA LYS A 558 -8.89 16.69 4.72
C LYS A 558 -7.51 16.35 4.18
N GLY A 559 -7.14 17.02 3.09
CA GLY A 559 -5.78 17.01 2.55
C GLY A 559 -4.72 17.37 3.59
N TYR A 560 -3.63 16.61 3.60
CA TYR A 560 -2.52 16.78 4.51
C TYR A 560 -1.66 17.98 4.12
N GLN A 561 -1.41 18.89 5.06
CA GLN A 561 -0.63 20.14 4.91
C GLN A 561 -1.18 21.18 3.91
N ASP A 562 -2.28 20.87 3.23
CA ASP A 562 -2.90 21.78 2.28
C ASP A 562 -3.83 22.80 2.97
N GLU A 563 -3.91 24.00 2.40
CA GLU A 563 -4.89 25.00 2.82
C GLU A 563 -6.25 24.63 2.23
N TRP A 564 -7.27 24.45 3.05
CA TRP A 564 -8.62 24.11 2.59
C TRP A 564 -9.12 25.08 1.49
N PRO A 565 -9.72 24.60 0.39
CA PRO A 565 -10.05 23.20 0.05
C PRO A 565 -8.99 22.51 -0.83
N VAL A 566 -7.76 23.02 -0.89
CA VAL A 566 -6.64 22.36 -1.60
C VAL A 566 -6.38 21.00 -0.95
N GLY A 567 -6.08 19.98 -1.77
CA GLY A 567 -5.93 18.61 -1.28
C GLY A 567 -7.24 17.89 -0.99
N GLY A 568 -8.38 18.56 -1.17
CA GLY A 568 -9.71 17.99 -1.08
C GLY A 568 -10.18 17.70 0.35
N GLU A 569 -11.50 17.63 0.52
CA GLU A 569 -12.18 17.23 1.74
C GLU A 569 -13.32 16.26 1.44
N ILE A 570 -13.49 15.27 2.31
CA ILE A 570 -14.50 14.21 2.21
C ILE A 570 -15.35 14.22 3.48
N ASP A 571 -16.59 14.70 3.38
CA ASP A 571 -17.55 14.68 4.46
C ASP A 571 -18.36 13.39 4.45
N ILE A 572 -18.19 12.60 5.51
CA ILE A 572 -18.73 11.24 5.63
C ILE A 572 -19.96 11.24 6.52
N ILE A 573 -19.85 11.92 7.66
CA ILE A 573 -20.95 12.16 8.59
C ILE A 573 -21.00 13.65 8.83
N GLU A 574 -22.07 14.29 8.37
CA GLU A 574 -22.28 15.71 8.55
C GLU A 574 -23.77 16.04 8.66
N ALA A 575 -24.14 16.70 9.76
CA ALA A 575 -25.51 17.14 10.01
C ALA A 575 -25.55 18.21 11.09
N ILE A 576 -26.65 18.96 11.14
CA ILE A 576 -26.83 20.01 12.14
C ILE A 576 -28.17 19.91 12.86
N ASN A 577 -28.18 20.38 14.11
CA ASN A 577 -29.38 20.51 14.92
C ASN A 577 -30.15 19.18 15.03
N LEU A 578 -31.34 19.13 14.43
CA LEU A 578 -32.25 17.98 14.43
C LEU A 578 -32.56 17.50 13.00
N MET A 579 -31.63 17.70 12.06
CA MET A 579 -31.72 17.13 10.71
C MET A 579 -32.00 15.60 10.73
N PRO A 580 -33.01 15.12 9.99
CA PRO A 580 -33.43 13.73 10.11
C PRO A 580 -32.48 12.73 9.43
N ASN A 581 -31.63 13.19 8.50
CA ASN A 581 -30.76 12.33 7.70
C ASN A 581 -29.37 12.92 7.53
N ASN A 582 -28.38 12.04 7.38
CA ASN A 582 -26.99 12.40 7.11
C ASN A 582 -26.82 13.04 5.74
N GLN A 583 -25.86 13.96 5.63
CA GLN A 583 -25.38 14.49 4.37
C GLN A 583 -23.91 14.09 4.19
N MET A 584 -23.54 13.72 2.96
CA MET A 584 -22.16 13.50 2.55
C MET A 584 -21.80 14.53 1.49
N ALA A 585 -20.56 14.98 1.45
CA ALA A 585 -20.10 16.00 0.52
C ALA A 585 -18.63 15.81 0.12
N LEU A 586 -18.27 16.34 -1.05
CA LEU A 586 -16.87 16.60 -1.39
C LEU A 586 -16.64 18.10 -1.57
N HIS A 587 -15.52 18.59 -1.04
CA HIS A 587 -15.05 19.96 -1.23
C HIS A 587 -13.68 19.96 -1.92
N THR A 588 -13.54 20.76 -2.98
CA THR A 588 -12.33 20.81 -3.82
C THR A 588 -12.14 22.19 -4.42
N THR A 589 -11.02 22.43 -5.09
CA THR A 589 -10.90 23.54 -6.05
C THR A 589 -11.77 23.31 -7.29
N SER A 590 -12.04 24.37 -8.06
CA SER A 590 -12.86 24.27 -9.29
C SER A 590 -12.34 23.21 -10.27
N GLY A 591 -13.25 22.36 -10.77
CA GLY A 591 -12.94 21.32 -11.78
C GLY A 591 -13.51 19.94 -11.44
N CYS A 592 -13.70 19.64 -10.16
CA CYS A 592 -14.33 18.42 -9.68
C CYS A 592 -15.86 18.59 -9.56
N ASN A 593 -16.63 17.66 -10.12
CA ASN A 593 -18.09 17.69 -10.04
C ASN A 593 -18.64 16.30 -9.71
N HIS A 594 -19.78 16.28 -9.02
CA HIS A 594 -20.70 15.16 -9.00
C HIS A 594 -21.63 15.22 -10.21
N VAL A 595 -22.09 14.08 -10.71
CA VAL A 595 -22.90 13.99 -11.94
C VAL A 595 -24.26 13.35 -11.69
N PRO A 596 -25.35 13.85 -12.33
CA PRO A 596 -26.68 13.25 -12.20
C PRO A 596 -26.74 11.76 -12.55
N GLU A 597 -25.90 11.30 -13.49
CA GLU A 597 -25.79 9.91 -13.92
C GLU A 597 -25.31 8.98 -12.80
N ALA A 598 -24.64 9.50 -11.77
CA ALA A 598 -24.22 8.72 -10.62
C ALA A 598 -25.40 8.28 -9.73
N GLN A 599 -26.59 8.87 -9.89
CA GLN A 599 -27.80 8.50 -9.15
C GLN A 599 -28.18 7.01 -9.32
N GLN A 600 -27.79 6.38 -10.43
CA GLN A 600 -28.01 4.95 -10.66
C GLN A 600 -27.04 4.03 -9.90
N TYR A 601 -25.94 4.58 -9.39
CA TYR A 601 -24.86 3.86 -8.69
C TYR A 601 -24.80 4.17 -7.19
N GLN A 602 -25.72 4.99 -6.68
CA GLN A 602 -25.81 5.35 -5.27
C GLN A 602 -27.26 5.19 -4.77
N SER A 603 -27.42 5.03 -3.46
CA SER A 603 -28.74 4.93 -2.81
C SER A 603 -29.23 6.27 -2.23
N GLY A 604 -28.34 7.24 -2.00
CA GLY A 604 -28.69 8.60 -1.61
C GLY A 604 -29.14 9.48 -2.78
N ALA A 605 -29.63 10.68 -2.49
CA ALA A 605 -30.07 11.65 -3.48
C ALA A 605 -29.04 12.77 -3.66
N THR A 606 -28.57 13.00 -4.88
CA THR A 606 -27.70 14.14 -5.18
C THR A 606 -28.47 15.45 -5.01
N THR A 607 -27.93 16.39 -4.23
CA THR A 607 -28.54 17.70 -3.96
C THR A 607 -27.70 18.88 -4.44
N GLN A 608 -26.39 18.70 -4.59
CA GLN A 608 -25.48 19.65 -5.23
C GLN A 608 -24.43 18.90 -6.07
N THR A 609 -24.04 19.47 -7.19
CA THR A 609 -23.13 18.84 -8.16
C THR A 609 -21.75 19.48 -8.23
N ASP A 610 -21.61 20.77 -7.94
CA ASP A 610 -20.31 21.46 -8.03
C ASP A 610 -19.56 21.36 -6.69
N CYS A 611 -18.43 20.64 -6.70
CA CYS A 611 -17.64 20.36 -5.51
C CYS A 611 -16.78 21.56 -5.06
N SER A 612 -16.78 22.67 -5.82
CA SER A 612 -16.05 23.90 -5.49
C SER A 612 -16.89 24.97 -4.82
N LEU A 613 -18.20 24.73 -4.67
CA LEU A 613 -19.07 25.59 -3.90
C LEU A 613 -18.79 25.46 -2.41
N SER A 614 -19.19 26.48 -1.64
CA SER A 614 -19.06 26.45 -0.18
C SER A 614 -19.82 25.30 0.49
N SER A 615 -20.85 24.77 -0.17
CA SER A 615 -21.60 23.59 0.29
C SER A 615 -20.98 22.26 -0.14
N GLY A 616 -19.96 22.28 -1.02
CA GLY A 616 -19.48 21.10 -1.72
C GLY A 616 -20.52 20.53 -2.69
N CYS A 617 -20.18 19.41 -3.32
CA CYS A 617 -21.12 18.59 -4.07
C CYS A 617 -21.67 17.51 -3.15
N THR A 618 -23.00 17.49 -2.99
CA THR A 618 -23.64 16.86 -1.84
C THR A 618 -24.57 15.73 -2.24
N VAL A 619 -24.59 14.69 -1.41
CA VAL A 619 -25.52 13.56 -1.47
C VAL A 619 -26.23 13.43 -0.12
N LEU A 620 -27.56 13.50 -0.14
CA LEU A 620 -28.40 13.27 1.03
C LEU A 620 -28.65 11.76 1.22
N GLU A 621 -28.42 11.26 2.43
CA GLU A 621 -28.77 9.89 2.79
C GLU A 621 -30.29 9.68 2.84
N LEU A 622 -30.77 8.59 2.26
CA LEU A 622 -32.19 8.22 2.22
C LEU A 622 -32.51 6.99 3.08
N LYS A 623 -31.49 6.25 3.51
CA LYS A 623 -31.65 5.12 4.45
C LYS A 623 -32.07 5.66 5.82
N GLU A 624 -33.10 5.03 6.38
CA GLU A 624 -33.60 5.35 7.71
C GLU A 624 -32.54 5.16 8.79
N ASN A 625 -32.69 5.89 9.90
CA ASN A 625 -31.84 5.79 11.09
C ASN A 625 -30.36 6.14 10.83
N SER A 626 -30.11 7.03 9.86
CA SER A 626 -28.75 7.49 9.56
C SER A 626 -28.16 8.46 10.59
N LEU A 627 -28.97 9.00 11.49
CA LEU A 627 -28.53 9.93 12.52
C LEU A 627 -29.31 9.82 13.82
N TYR A 628 -28.73 10.42 14.86
CA TYR A 628 -29.37 10.86 16.09
C TYR A 628 -30.15 9.75 16.81
N THR A 629 -31.37 10.03 17.26
CA THR A 629 -32.19 9.09 18.03
C THR A 629 -32.49 7.82 17.27
N GLY A 630 -32.78 7.89 15.96
CA GLY A 630 -33.03 6.71 15.15
C GLY A 630 -31.80 5.79 15.07
N LEU A 631 -30.60 6.37 14.91
CA LEU A 631 -29.35 5.61 14.94
C LEU A 631 -29.09 4.99 16.32
N ALA A 632 -29.26 5.76 17.39
CA ALA A 632 -29.05 5.29 18.76
C ALA A 632 -30.03 4.16 19.13
N GLU A 633 -31.31 4.31 18.81
CA GLU A 633 -32.35 3.30 19.01
C GLU A 633 -32.11 2.02 18.21
N ALA A 634 -31.49 2.13 17.03
CA ALA A 634 -31.07 0.98 16.24
C ALA A 634 -29.86 0.24 16.85
N GLY A 635 -29.19 0.78 17.88
CA GLY A 635 -27.94 0.25 18.43
C GLY A 635 -26.70 0.72 17.66
N GLY A 636 -26.80 1.87 17.00
CA GLY A 636 -25.74 2.50 16.23
C GLY A 636 -25.76 2.21 14.73
N GLY A 637 -24.63 2.44 14.08
CA GLY A 637 -24.43 2.14 12.66
C GLY A 637 -22.96 2.19 12.26
N VAL A 638 -22.71 1.83 11.01
CA VAL A 638 -21.37 1.78 10.43
C VAL A 638 -21.34 2.60 9.15
N TRP A 639 -20.27 3.39 9.01
CA TRP A 639 -19.91 4.03 7.76
C TRP A 639 -18.61 3.43 7.24
N ALA A 640 -18.54 3.24 5.93
CA ALA A 640 -17.32 2.88 5.24
C ALA A 640 -17.08 3.86 4.10
N THR A 641 -15.83 4.30 3.93
CA THR A 641 -15.43 5.22 2.86
C THR A 641 -14.25 4.62 2.12
N GLN A 642 -14.45 4.36 0.83
CA GLN A 642 -13.41 3.95 -0.09
C GLN A 642 -12.87 5.19 -0.80
N PHE A 643 -11.57 5.43 -0.66
CA PHE A 643 -10.83 6.50 -1.30
C PHE A 643 -9.89 5.88 -2.34
N ASP A 644 -10.31 5.82 -3.59
CA ASP A 644 -9.64 5.05 -4.65
C ASP A 644 -9.48 5.87 -5.93
N VAL A 645 -8.56 5.45 -6.80
CA VAL A 645 -8.36 6.07 -8.12
C VAL A 645 -9.62 6.03 -8.99
N SER A 646 -10.52 5.08 -8.75
CA SER A 646 -11.81 4.96 -9.46
C SER A 646 -12.91 5.88 -8.93
N GLY A 647 -12.72 6.49 -7.76
CA GLY A 647 -13.70 7.36 -7.14
C GLY A 647 -13.65 7.34 -5.61
N ILE A 648 -14.50 8.20 -5.02
CA ILE A 648 -14.80 8.18 -3.59
C ILE A 648 -16.20 7.61 -3.40
N PHE A 649 -16.32 6.56 -2.59
CA PHE A 649 -17.57 5.86 -2.35
C PHE A 649 -17.83 5.75 -0.86
N ILE A 650 -19.02 6.16 -0.43
CA ILE A 650 -19.38 6.19 1.00
C ILE A 650 -20.62 5.34 1.20
N TRP A 651 -20.54 4.39 2.13
CA TRP A 651 -21.65 3.55 2.54
C TRP A 651 -22.07 3.87 3.97
N PHE A 652 -23.38 3.77 4.21
CA PHE A 652 -23.96 3.72 5.54
C PHE A 652 -24.84 2.47 5.71
N TRP A 653 -24.75 1.87 6.89
CA TRP A 653 -25.66 0.85 7.38
C TRP A 653 -26.04 1.11 8.85
N SER A 654 -27.34 1.17 9.13
CA SER A 654 -27.82 1.06 10.52
C SER A 654 -27.46 -0.31 11.08
N ARG A 655 -27.27 -0.43 12.41
CA ARG A 655 -26.76 -1.65 13.07
C ARG A 655 -27.38 -2.96 12.57
N PRO A 656 -28.70 -3.09 12.37
CA PRO A 656 -29.30 -4.34 11.93
C PRO A 656 -28.93 -4.74 10.48
N ASN A 657 -28.40 -3.79 9.71
CA ASN A 657 -28.08 -3.91 8.30
C ASN A 657 -26.57 -3.90 8.02
N VAL A 658 -25.71 -3.90 9.06
CA VAL A 658 -24.26 -3.93 8.88
C VAL A 658 -23.87 -5.23 8.16
N PRO A 659 -23.07 -5.15 7.08
CA PRO A 659 -22.61 -6.32 6.34
C PRO A 659 -21.86 -7.32 7.23
N ALA A 660 -21.94 -8.59 6.85
CA ALA A 660 -21.28 -9.65 7.59
C ALA A 660 -19.76 -9.53 7.45
N SER A 661 -19.28 -9.11 6.28
CA SER A 661 -17.86 -8.84 6.03
C SER A 661 -17.28 -7.85 7.05
N ILE A 662 -17.99 -6.76 7.35
CA ILE A 662 -17.60 -5.77 8.35
C ILE A 662 -17.68 -6.36 9.76
N SER A 663 -18.78 -7.03 10.07
CA SER A 663 -19.00 -7.61 11.41
C SER A 663 -17.98 -8.70 11.77
N ALA A 664 -17.38 -9.35 10.76
CA ALA A 664 -16.36 -10.37 10.92
C ALA A 664 -14.92 -9.80 11.00
N THR A 665 -14.72 -8.50 10.78
CA THR A 665 -13.38 -7.90 10.86
C THR A 665 -12.87 -7.83 12.31
N THR A 666 -11.59 -8.09 12.49
CA THR A 666 -10.85 -7.88 13.74
C THR A 666 -9.71 -6.88 13.49
N ALA A 667 -8.93 -6.58 14.53
CA ALA A 667 -7.72 -5.76 14.41
C ALA A 667 -6.60 -6.40 13.55
N SER A 668 -6.83 -7.59 12.99
CA SER A 668 -5.82 -8.37 12.24
C SER A 668 -6.35 -9.01 10.96
N THR A 669 -7.61 -8.77 10.59
CA THR A 669 -8.19 -9.33 9.37
C THR A 669 -8.53 -8.23 8.37
N GLY A 670 -8.17 -8.47 7.11
CA GLY A 670 -8.58 -7.62 5.99
C GLY A 670 -10.09 -7.62 5.78
N VAL A 671 -10.56 -6.72 4.92
CA VAL A 671 -11.99 -6.52 4.64
C VAL A 671 -12.31 -6.79 3.17
N ASP A 672 -13.46 -7.41 2.93
CA ASP A 672 -14.01 -7.68 1.61
C ASP A 672 -15.27 -6.84 1.41
N LEU A 673 -15.37 -6.15 0.27
CA LEU A 673 -16.44 -5.21 -0.05
C LEU A 673 -17.62 -5.90 -0.76
N SER A 674 -17.50 -7.19 -1.04
CA SER A 674 -18.41 -7.91 -1.94
C SER A 674 -19.88 -8.01 -1.48
N ASP A 675 -20.17 -7.83 -0.19
CA ASP A 675 -21.53 -7.83 0.38
C ASP A 675 -22.06 -6.43 0.76
N TRP A 676 -21.37 -5.35 0.37
CA TRP A 676 -21.69 -3.98 0.78
C TRP A 676 -22.87 -3.37 0.00
N GLY A 677 -23.12 -3.85 -1.21
CA GLY A 677 -24.14 -3.29 -2.11
C GLY A 677 -23.77 -1.91 -2.65
N PRO A 678 -24.71 -1.17 -3.26
CA PRO A 678 -24.43 0.17 -3.76
C PRO A 678 -24.12 1.14 -2.62
N PRO A 679 -23.17 2.07 -2.80
CA PRO A 679 -22.87 3.09 -1.81
C PRO A 679 -24.06 4.01 -1.57
N SER A 680 -24.04 4.68 -0.42
CA SER A 680 -24.95 5.80 -0.13
C SER A 680 -24.61 7.02 -1.00
N ALA A 681 -23.31 7.32 -1.18
CA ALA A 681 -22.83 8.34 -2.10
C ALA A 681 -21.72 7.79 -3.02
N SER A 682 -21.79 8.10 -4.31
CA SER A 682 -20.84 7.63 -5.32
C SER A 682 -20.27 8.82 -6.10
N TYR A 683 -18.99 9.11 -5.91
CA TYR A 683 -18.27 10.18 -6.62
C TYR A 683 -17.24 9.56 -7.56
N PRO A 684 -17.65 9.13 -8.77
CA PRO A 684 -16.77 8.41 -9.68
C PRO A 684 -15.69 9.31 -10.27
N ALA A 685 -14.52 8.73 -10.54
CA ALA A 685 -13.37 9.47 -11.10
C ALA A 685 -13.63 10.09 -12.48
N THR A 686 -14.65 9.59 -13.19
CA THR A 686 -15.08 10.12 -14.50
C THR A 686 -15.64 11.54 -14.42
N SER A 687 -16.09 11.99 -13.25
CA SER A 687 -16.60 13.36 -13.04
C SER A 687 -15.74 14.21 -12.11
N CYS A 688 -14.86 13.57 -11.34
CA CYS A 688 -13.91 14.22 -10.45
C CYS A 688 -12.61 13.41 -10.40
N ASN A 689 -11.54 13.92 -11.01
CA ASN A 689 -10.26 13.20 -11.09
C ASN A 689 -9.60 13.10 -9.70
N ILE A 690 -9.77 11.98 -9.01
CA ILE A 690 -9.42 11.86 -7.58
C ILE A 690 -7.94 12.20 -7.30
N PRO A 691 -6.94 11.65 -8.03
CA PRO A 691 -5.53 12.01 -7.79
C PRO A 691 -5.14 13.47 -8.11
N GLU A 692 -5.99 14.22 -8.81
CA GLU A 692 -5.76 15.64 -9.11
C GLU A 692 -6.27 16.55 -8.00
N PHE A 693 -7.42 16.20 -7.41
CA PHE A 693 -8.11 17.07 -6.44
C PHE A 693 -7.89 16.66 -4.98
N PHE A 694 -7.48 15.41 -4.72
CA PHE A 694 -7.31 14.87 -3.38
C PHE A 694 -5.87 14.44 -3.13
N SER A 695 -5.25 15.00 -2.08
CA SER A 695 -3.97 14.54 -1.55
C SER A 695 -4.20 13.47 -0.47
N ALA A 696 -3.13 12.98 0.17
CA ALA A 696 -3.27 12.08 1.31
C ALA A 696 -4.08 12.74 2.45
N GLN A 697 -4.99 11.99 3.04
CA GLN A 697 -6.04 12.51 3.91
C GLN A 697 -5.75 12.24 5.40
N ASN A 698 -6.04 13.21 6.28
CA ASN A 698 -6.21 12.95 7.72
C ASN A 698 -7.68 12.72 8.05
N LEU A 699 -7.96 11.83 9.00
CA LEU A 699 -9.30 11.65 9.58
C LEU A 699 -9.54 12.73 10.65
N VAL A 700 -10.75 13.27 10.71
CA VAL A 700 -11.14 14.32 11.66
C VAL A 700 -12.47 13.95 12.32
N LEU A 701 -12.54 14.13 13.64
CA LEU A 701 -13.78 14.09 14.42
C LEU A 701 -13.93 15.39 15.21
N ASP A 702 -15.12 15.97 15.19
CA ASP A 702 -15.45 17.15 15.99
C ASP A 702 -16.94 17.23 16.37
N ILE A 703 -17.24 18.05 17.38
CA ILE A 703 -18.61 18.37 17.81
C ILE A 703 -18.72 19.87 18.06
N THR A 704 -19.04 20.65 17.03
CA THR A 704 -19.15 22.11 17.15
C THR A 704 -20.57 22.52 17.52
N LEU A 705 -20.73 23.76 17.98
CA LEU A 705 -22.02 24.35 18.35
C LEU A 705 -22.21 25.67 17.62
N CYS A 706 -23.40 25.91 17.06
CA CYS A 706 -23.77 27.19 16.45
C CYS A 706 -22.82 27.70 15.35
N GLY A 707 -22.05 26.82 14.71
CA GLY A 707 -21.12 27.18 13.63
C GLY A 707 -21.83 27.77 12.41
N GLN A 708 -21.04 28.10 11.39
CA GLN A 708 -21.49 28.74 10.14
C GLN A 708 -22.64 28.04 9.41
N TRP A 709 -22.94 26.78 9.75
CA TRP A 709 -24.11 26.05 9.29
C TRP A 709 -25.18 25.93 10.39
N ALA A 710 -24.87 25.29 11.51
CA ALA A 710 -25.83 25.02 12.60
C ALA A 710 -26.43 26.28 13.24
N GLY A 711 -25.69 27.39 13.25
CA GLY A 711 -26.08 28.65 13.87
C GLY A 711 -26.88 29.59 12.96
N LEU A 712 -27.02 29.27 11.67
CA LEU A 712 -27.79 30.11 10.74
C LEU A 712 -29.24 30.19 11.18
N SER A 713 -29.76 31.41 11.37
CA SER A 713 -31.09 31.61 11.97
C SER A 713 -32.21 30.88 11.22
N ASN A 714 -32.14 30.78 9.90
CA ASN A 714 -33.13 30.08 9.08
C ASN A 714 -33.05 28.54 9.18
N LEU A 715 -31.96 27.98 9.68
CA LEU A 715 -31.79 26.54 9.90
C LEU A 715 -31.97 26.16 11.37
N TYR A 716 -31.48 27.00 12.28
CA TYR A 716 -31.61 26.81 13.72
C TYR A 716 -33.04 27.08 14.21
N PHE A 717 -33.62 28.23 13.86
CA PHE A 717 -34.89 28.68 14.45
C PHE A 717 -36.06 27.70 14.21
N PRO A 718 -36.24 27.10 13.02
CA PRO A 718 -37.36 26.19 12.78
C PRO A 718 -37.38 24.94 13.65
N SER A 719 -36.21 24.39 13.99
CA SER A 719 -36.09 23.15 14.77
C SER A 719 -35.79 23.38 16.25
N CYS A 720 -35.16 24.51 16.57
CA CYS A 720 -34.50 24.71 17.87
C CYS A 720 -34.70 26.10 18.48
N GLY A 721 -35.21 27.06 17.72
CA GLY A 721 -35.36 28.44 18.19
C GLY A 721 -36.29 28.54 19.39
N SER A 722 -35.81 29.17 20.47
CA SER A 722 -36.63 29.56 21.62
C SER A 722 -36.05 30.81 22.27
N GLY A 723 -36.84 31.65 22.93
CA GLY A 723 -36.29 32.75 23.74
C GLY A 723 -35.78 33.96 22.94
N THR A 724 -34.46 34.05 22.71
CA THR A 724 -33.74 35.30 22.34
C THR A 724 -33.52 35.49 20.84
N GLY A 725 -33.61 34.42 20.05
CA GLY A 725 -33.52 34.46 18.59
C GLY A 725 -32.11 34.28 18.02
N THR A 726 -31.13 33.89 18.84
CA THR A 726 -29.76 33.58 18.38
C THR A 726 -29.29 32.25 18.97
N CYS A 727 -28.71 31.39 18.12
CA CYS A 727 -28.27 30.04 18.52
C CYS A 727 -27.39 30.05 19.78
N TYR A 728 -26.43 30.97 19.86
CA TYR A 728 -25.52 31.11 20.99
C TYR A 728 -26.26 31.35 22.31
N ALA A 729 -27.12 32.36 22.36
CA ALA A 729 -27.83 32.73 23.59
C ALA A 729 -28.92 31.72 23.96
N ASP A 730 -29.48 31.02 22.97
CA ASP A 730 -30.58 30.09 23.17
C ASP A 730 -30.10 28.67 23.55
N SER A 731 -28.90 28.25 23.12
CA SER A 731 -28.39 26.89 23.36
C SER A 731 -27.03 26.81 24.07
N VAL A 732 -26.10 27.71 23.78
CA VAL A 732 -24.74 27.61 24.33
C VAL A 732 -24.67 28.20 25.74
N VAL A 733 -25.25 29.39 25.93
CA VAL A 733 -25.35 30.05 27.24
C VAL A 733 -26.33 29.29 28.13
N GLY A 734 -25.95 29.08 29.39
CA GLY A 734 -26.77 28.37 30.37
C GLY A 734 -26.27 26.96 30.68
N PRO A 735 -27.16 26.08 31.19
CA PRO A 735 -26.76 24.81 31.78
C PRO A 735 -26.29 23.80 30.72
N GLY A 736 -25.20 23.09 31.02
CA GLY A 736 -24.68 22.03 30.14
C GLY A 736 -25.59 20.83 29.98
N SER A 737 -26.57 20.62 30.87
CA SER A 737 -27.48 19.48 30.80
C SER A 737 -28.27 19.36 29.49
N ASN A 738 -28.32 20.41 28.68
CA ASN A 738 -28.90 20.40 27.35
C ASN A 738 -28.09 19.58 26.31
N PHE A 739 -26.85 19.21 26.65
CA PHE A 739 -25.89 18.52 25.78
C PHE A 739 -25.62 17.07 26.24
N ASN A 740 -26.52 16.46 27.01
CA ASN A 740 -26.37 15.08 27.48
C ASN A 740 -26.25 14.07 26.35
N ASP A 741 -26.91 14.34 25.22
CA ASP A 741 -26.86 13.50 24.01
C ASP A 741 -25.84 14.02 22.97
N ALA A 742 -25.00 15.01 23.33
CA ALA A 742 -23.98 15.54 22.43
C ALA A 742 -22.64 14.80 22.60
N TYR A 743 -22.64 13.50 22.29
CA TYR A 743 -21.45 12.64 22.36
C TYR A 743 -21.36 11.61 21.24
N PHE A 744 -20.13 11.30 20.81
CA PHE A 744 -19.83 10.10 20.07
C PHE A 744 -19.57 8.95 21.04
N GLU A 745 -20.09 7.76 20.71
CA GLU A 745 -19.61 6.50 21.25
C GLU A 745 -19.11 5.64 20.09
N ILE A 746 -17.80 5.46 20.02
CA ILE A 746 -17.08 4.86 18.89
C ILE A 746 -16.53 3.51 19.32
N SER A 747 -16.96 2.44 18.65
CA SER A 747 -16.42 1.10 18.90
C SER A 747 -15.04 0.93 18.29
N TYR A 748 -14.86 1.34 17.03
CA TYR A 748 -13.55 1.42 16.40
C TYR A 748 -13.57 2.36 15.18
N ILE A 749 -12.38 2.81 14.78
CA ILE A 749 -12.10 3.25 13.42
C ILE A 749 -11.00 2.34 12.87
N ARG A 750 -11.23 1.70 11.72
CA ARG A 750 -10.24 0.85 11.06
C ARG A 750 -9.96 1.35 9.68
N ALA A 751 -8.68 1.40 9.32
CA ALA A 751 -8.25 1.73 7.98
C ALA A 751 -7.56 0.52 7.34
N TYR A 752 -7.75 0.39 6.04
CA TYR A 752 -7.33 -0.70 5.19
C TYR A 752 -6.72 -0.16 3.89
N THR A 753 -5.96 -1.00 3.19
CA THR A 753 -5.39 -0.67 1.87
C THR A 753 -5.31 -1.90 0.97
N THR A 754 -5.24 -1.69 -0.35
CA THR A 754 -4.92 -2.74 -1.33
C THR A 754 -3.41 -3.00 -1.52
N GLY A 755 -2.58 -2.39 -0.67
CA GLY A 755 -1.12 -2.55 -0.66
C GLY A 755 -0.32 -1.25 -0.55
N ALA A 756 -0.92 -0.14 -0.08
CA ALA A 756 -0.18 1.09 0.22
C ALA A 756 0.67 0.93 1.52
N PRO A 757 1.73 1.75 1.71
CA PRO A 757 2.52 1.74 2.94
C PRO A 757 1.65 1.93 4.18
N ALA A 758 2.04 1.32 5.30
CA ALA A 758 1.41 1.59 6.59
C ALA A 758 1.42 3.10 6.88
N PRO A 759 0.34 3.67 7.44
CA PRO A 759 0.25 5.12 7.69
C PRO A 759 1.41 5.61 8.56
N THR A 760 2.23 6.51 8.03
CA THR A 760 3.36 7.09 8.78
C THR A 760 2.85 8.09 9.83
N PRO A 761 3.32 8.03 11.09
CA PRO A 761 3.08 9.10 12.07
C PRO A 761 3.66 10.43 11.57
N ASN A 762 2.91 11.51 11.73
CA ASN A 762 3.44 12.86 11.56
C ASN A 762 4.72 13.09 12.38
N ALA A 763 5.81 13.48 11.72
CA ALA A 763 6.96 14.08 12.39
C ALA A 763 6.50 15.39 13.05
N LEU A 764 6.69 15.50 14.37
CA LEU A 764 6.43 16.74 15.12
C LEU A 764 7.33 17.85 14.57
N VAL A 765 6.80 18.72 13.70
CA VAL A 765 7.43 20.00 13.42
C VAL A 765 7.23 20.86 14.67
N SER A 766 8.27 20.93 15.49
CA SER A 766 8.36 21.94 16.54
C SER A 766 8.33 23.32 15.88
N ILE A 767 7.20 24.02 16.00
CA ILE A 767 7.12 25.43 15.64
C ILE A 767 7.92 26.18 16.70
N SER A 768 9.21 26.41 16.43
CA SER A 768 10.00 27.36 17.21
C SER A 768 9.43 28.75 16.96
N THR A 769 8.72 29.30 17.95
CA THR A 769 8.37 30.72 17.98
C THR A 769 9.67 31.52 18.15
N SER A 770 10.29 31.87 17.02
CA SER A 770 11.39 32.84 17.00
C SER A 770 10.82 34.24 17.17
N ALA A 771 10.70 34.68 18.43
CA ALA A 771 10.58 36.10 18.73
C ALA A 771 11.92 36.79 18.39
N PRO A 772 11.92 37.90 17.62
CA PRO A 772 13.15 38.60 17.30
C PRO A 772 13.67 39.35 18.54
N THR A 773 14.95 39.17 18.84
CA THR A 773 15.67 39.81 19.95
C THR A 773 16.32 41.14 19.53
N GLY A 774 16.31 42.11 20.45
CA GLY A 774 17.09 43.36 20.45
C GLY A 774 16.18 44.60 20.47
N LEU A 775 16.25 45.56 21.40
CA LEU A 775 17.31 46.09 22.30
C LEU A 775 16.62 46.96 23.41
N PRO A 776 17.32 47.57 24.39
CA PRO A 776 16.95 47.57 25.81
C PRO A 776 16.43 48.92 26.35
N THR A 777 15.74 48.92 27.51
CA THR A 777 16.00 49.74 28.74
C THR A 777 14.78 49.92 29.68
N SER A 778 15.08 49.87 30.98
CA SER A 778 14.45 50.51 32.16
C SER A 778 12.98 50.31 32.55
N LEU A 779 12.80 49.65 33.72
CA LEU A 779 11.95 49.99 34.87
C LEU A 779 10.80 51.01 34.70
N LEU A 780 9.55 50.55 34.87
CA LEU A 780 8.55 50.98 35.89
C LEU A 780 7.16 50.39 35.58
N ALA A 781 6.43 50.02 36.63
CA ALA A 781 5.10 49.40 36.60
C ALA A 781 3.96 50.46 36.49
N PRO A 782 2.66 50.12 36.70
CA PRO A 782 1.66 49.87 35.66
C PRO A 782 0.52 50.91 35.65
N SER A 783 -0.22 51.08 34.55
CA SER A 783 -1.58 51.66 34.59
C SER A 783 -2.43 51.37 33.35
N LYS A 784 -3.75 51.40 33.60
CA LYS A 784 -4.90 50.91 32.83
C LYS A 784 -5.46 52.02 31.88
N PRO A 785 -6.57 51.78 31.16
CA PRO A 785 -6.74 52.00 29.72
C PRO A 785 -7.40 53.35 29.35
N THR A 786 -7.53 53.67 28.05
CA THR A 786 -8.68 54.44 27.51
C THR A 786 -8.74 54.47 25.97
N ALA A 787 -9.96 54.65 25.49
CA ALA A 787 -10.49 54.48 24.15
C ALA A 787 -10.31 55.68 23.17
N SER A 788 -10.80 55.47 21.95
CA SER A 788 -11.33 56.41 20.92
C SER A 788 -10.55 56.33 19.59
N SER A 789 -11.06 55.67 18.54
CA SER A 789 -12.13 56.04 17.58
C SER A 789 -11.77 57.24 16.69
N LEU A 790 -11.78 57.04 15.36
CA LEU A 790 -12.03 57.98 14.24
C LEU A 790 -11.88 57.13 12.94
N PHE A 791 -12.93 56.70 12.21
CA PHE A 791 -13.71 57.41 11.17
C PHE A 791 -12.81 58.26 10.23
N PHE A 792 -12.82 58.22 8.88
CA PHE A 792 -13.81 57.86 7.83
C PHE A 792 -13.07 57.96 6.43
N PRO A 793 -13.71 58.02 5.22
CA PRO A 793 -13.81 56.96 4.20
C PRO A 793 -13.29 57.34 2.77
N GLY A 794 -13.61 56.51 1.76
CA GLY A 794 -13.77 56.94 0.35
C GLY A 794 -13.07 56.01 -0.65
N SER A 795 -13.80 55.18 -1.41
CA SER A 795 -14.33 55.44 -2.78
C SER A 795 -13.24 55.38 -3.87
N ALA A 796 -13.39 54.81 -5.06
CA ALA A 796 -14.45 54.13 -5.80
C ALA A 796 -13.82 53.52 -7.07
N GLU A 797 -14.48 52.49 -7.62
CA GLU A 797 -14.67 52.16 -9.05
C GLU A 797 -13.51 52.15 -10.07
N GLY A 798 -13.45 51.06 -10.86
CA GLY A 798 -13.39 51.22 -12.34
C GLY A 798 -12.52 50.26 -13.17
N ARG A 799 -13.17 49.23 -13.72
CA ARG A 799 -13.08 48.68 -15.11
C ARG A 799 -11.73 48.16 -15.69
N GLN A 800 -11.74 46.84 -15.92
CA GLN A 800 -11.62 46.12 -17.21
C GLN A 800 -10.68 46.61 -18.35
N ALA A 801 -9.84 45.65 -18.79
CA ALA A 801 -9.66 45.14 -20.16
C ALA A 801 -8.30 45.33 -20.87
N ASN A 802 -7.72 44.16 -21.20
CA ASN A 802 -7.12 43.74 -22.47
C ASN A 802 -5.65 44.07 -22.86
N MET A 803 -4.91 42.95 -22.96
CA MET A 803 -4.10 42.48 -24.11
C MET A 803 -2.77 43.17 -24.48
N MET A 804 -1.73 42.37 -24.26
CA MET A 804 -0.76 41.86 -25.25
C MET A 804 0.65 42.48 -25.35
N LEU A 805 1.61 41.52 -25.28
CA LEU A 805 2.88 41.38 -25.99
C LEU A 805 4.17 42.03 -25.42
N ALA A 806 5.03 41.16 -24.86
CA ALA A 806 6.46 41.14 -25.19
C ALA A 806 7.08 39.73 -24.99
N ILE A 807 7.32 39.07 -26.13
CA ILE A 807 8.52 38.29 -26.51
C ILE A 807 8.65 36.83 -26.03
N ALA A 808 8.45 35.94 -27.01
CA ALA A 808 8.88 34.56 -27.08
C ALA A 808 10.19 34.42 -27.91
N ALA A 809 10.79 33.22 -27.79
CA ALA A 809 11.64 32.51 -28.76
C ALA A 809 13.17 32.50 -28.53
N ILE A 810 13.66 31.35 -28.03
CA ILE A 810 14.68 30.53 -28.71
C ILE A 810 14.22 29.05 -28.68
N LEU A 811 14.17 28.45 -29.88
CA LEU A 811 13.79 27.08 -30.28
C LEU A 811 14.91 26.06 -29.93
N LEU A 812 14.63 24.82 -29.47
CA LEU A 812 14.21 23.59 -30.18
C LEU A 812 15.33 22.87 -30.99
N VAL A 813 15.43 21.55 -30.74
CA VAL A 813 16.01 20.43 -31.53
C VAL A 813 17.39 19.88 -31.11
N GLY A 814 17.42 18.59 -30.70
CA GLY A 814 18.31 17.61 -31.35
C GLY A 814 19.21 16.69 -30.49
N PHE A 815 18.65 15.53 -30.12
CA PHE A 815 19.21 14.16 -30.28
C PHE A 815 20.41 13.58 -29.48
N PHE A 816 20.16 12.33 -29.03
CA PHE A 816 21.02 11.14 -28.90
C PHE A 816 22.27 11.15 -28.01
N ASN A 817 22.17 10.39 -26.90
CA ASN A 817 22.93 9.15 -26.62
C ASN A 817 23.21 9.04 -25.11
N LEU A 818 22.69 7.98 -24.49
CA LEU A 818 23.43 7.12 -23.56
C LEU A 818 22.53 5.92 -23.20
N TRP A 819 22.65 4.89 -24.03
CA TRP A 819 22.42 3.49 -23.65
C TRP A 819 23.81 2.86 -23.54
N LEU A 820 24.09 2.24 -22.39
CA LEU A 820 24.65 0.91 -22.23
C LEU A 820 24.41 0.44 -20.80
#